data_AF-X8H3E3-F1
#
_entry.id   AF-X8H3E3-F1
#
_cell.length_a   1.000
_cell.length_b   1.000
_cell.length_c   1.000
_cell.angle_alpha   90.00
_cell.angle_beta   90.00
_cell.angle_gamma   90.00
#
_symmetry.space_group_name_H-M   'P 1'
#
loop_
_entity.id
_entity.type
_entity.pdbx_description
1 polymer ?
#
loop_
_entity_poly.entity_id
_entity_poly.type
_entity_poly.pdbx_seq_one_letter_code
_entity_poly.pdbx_strand_id
1 'polypeptide(L)'
;MYIFDGAMGTMLQAAGLEEGYCPELFNVERPEVVKNIHAQYLQHGSDVITTNTFGACSLKLEDYDLQDRVREINIAAVKVAKEAIAEVKPSARVAGSMGPTGRFLQPLGNMSFDDIYDTYKEQADALIEGGVDFIIIETIIDVQEMRAALLASLDARNEAGKTKEDVQIICQFSFSEDGRTITGTPPAVAATIVEAIGADIIGINCSLGPEQIKPLIEEIASVTNLPISCQPNAGMPQLINKQTVFPLTAEEMGPMMLAIVDAGASYVGGCCGTTPAHIQSISDAVKAHTPKERAHIEPKTIITSRTKLLELGHNVKPLIIGERINPTGRKVLAQELRDGSFIRVKRDALDQVEAGADILDVNMGVAGMDQTPLMEKAIFELSMLVETPLSIDTLDPAAMEVALKNYPGRALINSVNGEEESITHVMPLAKRYGAALLCLPLSSGDLPEKAEDRVALAESIVNRAYNYDLQPHDLLLDPLVLTLASGEDSARQTLKTLRLYKEKFGFPTVMGLSNISFGMPQRPYLNGQFLTMALASGLTTPIMNPLNYAAKKAFVSSSTLLGWDPGSAEFIKEYGYEDEATAPGNAAPKGPDKASFDSNDPLANIRACVEQGEKEAIVDLVKKALADGMDPLDITKKGLSEAMNVVGDKFGSGKLFLPQVMLAAETMQAAFNTIKEIIPASDSLDKGTVVVATVKGDIHDLGKNIVAALLENNGYKIVDLGKDVDPEVIVQAIKDNKAALVGICSLMTTTMPQIDNTIAAIRAAGLKTKVMVGGAVVSQDYADQAGADIYAKDGIAAVNHANDFFETLK
;
A
#
# COMPACT_ATOMS: atom_id res chain seq x y z
N MET A 1 -20.25 4.49 -22.30
CA MET A 1 -20.66 3.73 -21.12
C MET A 1 -20.64 2.26 -21.49
N TYR A 2 -20.02 1.42 -20.67
CA TYR A 2 -20.03 -0.04 -20.86
C TYR A 2 -20.70 -0.69 -19.65
N ILE A 3 -21.63 -1.62 -19.91
CA ILE A 3 -22.26 -2.42 -18.85
C ILE A 3 -21.50 -3.74 -18.70
N PHE A 4 -20.90 -3.95 -17.54
CA PHE A 4 -20.29 -5.23 -17.15
C PHE A 4 -21.37 -6.18 -16.60
N ASP A 5 -21.04 -7.46 -16.50
CA ASP A 5 -21.87 -8.47 -15.86
C ASP A 5 -21.85 -8.38 -14.33
N GLY A 6 -22.49 -9.37 -13.70
CA GLY A 6 -22.60 -9.52 -12.26
C GLY A 6 -21.77 -10.69 -11.73
N ALA A 7 -22.13 -11.19 -10.55
CA ALA A 7 -21.36 -12.26 -9.89
C ALA A 7 -21.38 -13.61 -10.62
N MET A 8 -20.19 -14.12 -10.98
CA MET A 8 -20.02 -15.50 -11.46
C MET A 8 -20.20 -16.54 -10.33
N GLY A 9 -19.53 -16.34 -9.18
CA GLY A 9 -19.49 -17.35 -8.11
C GLY A 9 -20.88 -17.73 -7.56
N THR A 10 -21.74 -16.75 -7.27
CA THR A 10 -23.10 -17.03 -6.78
C THR A 10 -23.98 -17.69 -7.84
N MET A 11 -23.75 -17.41 -9.13
CA MET A 11 -24.47 -18.05 -10.24
C MET A 11 -24.02 -19.51 -10.43
N LEU A 12 -22.73 -19.80 -10.25
CA LEU A 12 -22.20 -21.17 -10.28
C LEU A 12 -22.76 -22.01 -9.12
N GLN A 13 -22.86 -21.44 -7.92
CA GLN A 13 -23.48 -22.09 -6.76
C GLN A 13 -24.96 -22.41 -7.02
N ALA A 14 -25.71 -21.46 -7.56
CA ALA A 14 -27.10 -21.71 -7.98
C ALA A 14 -27.21 -22.79 -9.08
N ALA A 15 -26.15 -22.98 -9.87
CA ALA A 15 -26.04 -24.01 -10.89
C ALA A 15 -25.45 -25.35 -10.39
N GLY A 16 -25.22 -25.48 -9.08
CA GLY A 16 -24.80 -26.74 -8.45
C GLY A 16 -23.30 -26.91 -8.24
N LEU A 17 -22.53 -25.82 -8.16
CA LEU A 17 -21.16 -25.87 -7.64
C LEU A 17 -21.17 -26.30 -6.17
N GLU A 18 -20.48 -27.40 -5.86
CA GLU A 18 -20.37 -27.95 -4.51
C GLU A 18 -19.35 -27.16 -3.66
N GLU A 19 -19.53 -27.15 -2.34
CA GLU A 19 -18.56 -26.53 -1.41
C GLU A 19 -17.18 -27.20 -1.54
N GLY A 20 -16.12 -26.39 -1.56
CA GLY A 20 -14.74 -26.86 -1.70
C GLY A 20 -14.34 -27.25 -3.14
N TYR A 21 -15.24 -27.15 -4.12
CA TYR A 21 -14.90 -27.39 -5.52
C TYR A 21 -14.30 -26.15 -6.19
N CYS A 22 -13.29 -26.33 -7.06
CA CYS A 22 -12.67 -25.25 -7.84
C CYS A 22 -13.68 -24.67 -8.86
N PRO A 23 -14.12 -23.40 -8.70
CA PRO A 23 -15.04 -22.77 -9.64
C PRO A 23 -14.49 -22.69 -11.06
N GLU A 24 -13.19 -22.41 -11.20
CA GLU A 24 -12.52 -22.22 -12.49
C GLU A 24 -12.43 -23.52 -13.30
N LEU A 25 -12.45 -24.69 -12.64
CA LEU A 25 -12.41 -25.98 -13.33
C LEU A 25 -13.68 -26.28 -14.14
N PHE A 26 -14.81 -25.62 -13.81
CA PHE A 26 -16.03 -25.71 -14.62
C PHE A 26 -15.83 -25.23 -16.05
N ASN A 27 -14.84 -24.37 -16.33
CA ASN A 27 -14.51 -23.95 -17.69
C ASN A 27 -14.14 -25.13 -18.60
N VAL A 28 -13.59 -26.19 -18.03
CA VAL A 28 -13.15 -27.39 -18.75
C VAL A 28 -14.17 -28.50 -18.63
N GLU A 29 -14.68 -28.75 -17.43
CA GLU A 29 -15.50 -29.94 -17.14
C GLU A 29 -17.00 -29.73 -17.33
N ARG A 30 -17.47 -28.50 -17.16
CA ARG A 30 -18.88 -28.11 -17.30
C ARG A 30 -19.03 -26.79 -18.08
N PRO A 31 -18.40 -26.67 -19.27
CA PRO A 31 -18.38 -25.43 -20.04
C PRO A 31 -19.79 -24.94 -20.40
N GLU A 32 -20.75 -25.84 -20.55
CA GLU A 32 -22.16 -25.52 -20.82
C GLU A 32 -22.82 -24.70 -19.69
N VAL A 33 -22.43 -24.95 -18.43
CA VAL A 33 -22.95 -24.21 -17.27
C VAL A 33 -22.44 -22.77 -17.32
N VAL A 34 -21.13 -22.61 -17.48
CA VAL A 34 -20.47 -21.29 -17.56
C VAL A 34 -21.00 -20.50 -18.77
N LYS A 35 -21.12 -21.14 -19.94
CA LYS A 35 -21.70 -20.55 -21.16
C LYS A 35 -23.11 -20.03 -20.90
N ASN A 36 -23.95 -20.82 -20.23
CA ASN A 36 -25.33 -20.44 -19.94
C ASN A 36 -25.42 -19.25 -18.96
N ILE A 37 -24.51 -19.15 -18.00
CA ILE A 37 -24.43 -17.98 -17.10
C ILE A 37 -24.06 -16.72 -17.90
N HIS A 38 -23.02 -16.78 -18.74
CA HIS A 38 -22.67 -15.67 -19.63
C HIS A 38 -23.82 -15.27 -20.55
N ALA A 39 -24.51 -16.25 -21.15
CA ALA A 39 -25.66 -16.02 -22.01
C ALA A 39 -26.78 -15.26 -21.27
N GLN A 40 -27.04 -15.58 -20.01
CA GLN A 40 -28.00 -14.85 -19.19
C GLN A 40 -27.58 -13.39 -18.99
N TYR A 41 -26.35 -13.10 -18.60
CA TYR A 41 -25.90 -11.70 -18.43
C TYR A 41 -25.95 -10.91 -19.73
N LEU A 42 -25.54 -11.50 -20.87
CA LEU A 42 -25.63 -10.88 -22.20
C LEU A 42 -27.07 -10.56 -22.60
N GLN A 43 -28.02 -11.47 -22.34
CA GLN A 43 -29.45 -11.24 -22.57
C GLN A 43 -30.01 -10.10 -21.71
N HIS A 44 -29.41 -9.86 -20.55
CA HIS A 44 -29.84 -8.87 -19.56
C HIS A 44 -29.04 -7.56 -19.62
N GLY A 45 -28.40 -7.28 -20.76
CA GLY A 45 -27.89 -5.95 -21.06
C GLY A 45 -26.38 -5.78 -20.96
N SER A 46 -25.61 -6.77 -20.49
CA SER A 46 -24.15 -6.71 -20.46
C SER A 46 -23.54 -6.45 -21.84
N ASP A 47 -22.63 -5.51 -21.92
CA ASP A 47 -21.76 -5.23 -23.07
C ASP A 47 -20.39 -5.91 -22.93
N VAL A 48 -19.98 -6.20 -21.69
CA VAL A 48 -18.76 -6.93 -21.37
C VAL A 48 -19.10 -8.02 -20.37
N ILE A 49 -18.57 -9.24 -20.58
CA ILE A 49 -18.65 -10.33 -19.61
C ILE A 49 -17.26 -10.66 -19.07
N THR A 50 -17.19 -10.96 -17.77
CA THR A 50 -15.97 -11.37 -17.07
C THR A 50 -15.82 -12.88 -17.14
N THR A 51 -14.65 -13.36 -17.56
CA THR A 51 -14.35 -14.79 -17.58
C THR A 51 -14.36 -15.39 -16.17
N ASN A 52 -14.72 -16.67 -16.05
CA ASN A 52 -14.68 -17.42 -14.80
C ASN A 52 -13.22 -17.80 -14.45
N THR A 53 -12.36 -16.81 -14.19
CA THR A 53 -10.91 -16.99 -13.98
C THR A 53 -10.38 -16.24 -12.78
N PHE A 54 -11.26 -15.81 -11.86
CA PHE A 54 -10.87 -15.02 -10.68
C PHE A 54 -9.69 -15.63 -9.91
N GLY A 55 -9.75 -16.94 -9.60
CA GLY A 55 -8.68 -17.67 -8.94
C GLY A 55 -7.79 -18.50 -9.86
N ALA A 56 -7.81 -18.29 -11.18
CA ALA A 56 -7.13 -19.16 -12.16
C ALA A 56 -5.62 -18.87 -12.32
N CYS A 57 -4.93 -18.53 -11.24
CA CYS A 57 -3.46 -18.36 -11.20
C CYS A 57 -2.79 -19.52 -10.46
N SER A 58 -1.50 -19.75 -10.70
CA SER A 58 -0.78 -20.90 -10.14
C SER A 58 -0.85 -20.97 -8.61
N LEU A 59 -0.64 -19.85 -7.92
CA LEU A 59 -0.71 -19.78 -6.45
C LEU A 59 -2.10 -20.06 -5.87
N LYS A 60 -3.18 -19.76 -6.60
CA LYS A 60 -4.55 -20.08 -6.15
C LYS A 60 -5.01 -21.46 -6.56
N LEU A 61 -4.61 -21.92 -7.73
CA LEU A 61 -4.92 -23.28 -8.19
C LEU A 61 -4.14 -24.35 -7.40
N GLU A 62 -3.04 -24.00 -6.74
CA GLU A 62 -2.34 -24.88 -5.78
C GLU A 62 -3.28 -25.36 -4.67
N ASP A 63 -4.24 -24.54 -4.23
CA ASP A 63 -5.23 -24.91 -3.21
C ASP A 63 -6.11 -26.11 -3.63
N TYR A 64 -6.11 -26.45 -4.92
CA TYR A 64 -6.88 -27.53 -5.54
C TYR A 64 -5.99 -28.58 -6.24
N ASP A 65 -4.66 -28.52 -6.09
CA ASP A 65 -3.69 -29.33 -6.84
C ASP A 65 -3.78 -29.13 -8.38
N LEU A 66 -4.08 -27.90 -8.83
CA LEU A 66 -4.30 -27.54 -10.24
C LEU A 66 -3.31 -26.49 -10.78
N GLN A 67 -2.23 -26.19 -10.05
CA GLN A 67 -1.25 -25.14 -10.42
C GLN A 67 -0.65 -25.34 -11.82
N ASP A 68 -0.50 -26.57 -12.29
CA ASP A 68 0.05 -26.87 -13.63
C ASP A 68 -0.98 -26.69 -14.77
N ARG A 69 -2.22 -26.30 -14.46
CA ARG A 69 -3.34 -26.18 -15.42
C ARG A 69 -3.79 -24.74 -15.69
N VAL A 70 -3.04 -23.74 -15.23
CA VAL A 70 -3.32 -22.30 -15.43
C VAL A 70 -3.68 -22.00 -16.88
N ARG A 71 -2.80 -22.37 -17.81
CA ARG A 71 -3.01 -22.06 -19.23
C ARG A 71 -4.25 -22.73 -19.81
N GLU A 72 -4.50 -24.00 -19.49
CA GLU A 72 -5.65 -24.75 -19.98
C GLU A 72 -6.97 -24.12 -19.50
N ILE A 73 -7.07 -23.85 -18.20
CA ILE A 73 -8.27 -23.33 -17.55
C ILE A 73 -8.61 -21.93 -18.08
N ASN A 74 -7.62 -21.04 -18.17
CA ASN A 74 -7.85 -19.67 -18.66
C ASN A 74 -8.25 -19.64 -20.14
N ILE A 75 -7.60 -20.40 -21.01
CA ILE A 75 -7.97 -20.47 -22.44
C ILE A 75 -9.38 -21.06 -22.61
N ALA A 76 -9.74 -22.09 -21.84
CA ALA A 76 -11.07 -22.67 -21.85
C ALA A 76 -12.13 -21.64 -21.43
N ALA A 77 -11.87 -20.85 -20.40
CA ALA A 77 -12.77 -19.80 -19.93
C ALA A 77 -13.04 -18.75 -21.03
N VAL A 78 -11.98 -18.25 -21.69
CA VAL A 78 -12.12 -17.26 -22.77
C VAL A 78 -12.90 -17.85 -23.95
N LYS A 79 -12.63 -19.11 -24.31
CA LYS A 79 -13.38 -19.81 -25.36
C LYS A 79 -14.87 -19.87 -25.05
N VAL A 80 -15.24 -20.29 -23.83
CA VAL A 80 -16.63 -20.39 -23.39
C VAL A 80 -17.34 -19.04 -23.42
N ALA A 81 -16.70 -17.98 -22.93
CA ALA A 81 -17.21 -16.62 -22.99
C ALA A 81 -17.46 -16.16 -24.44
N LYS A 82 -16.49 -16.40 -25.35
CA LYS A 82 -16.63 -16.06 -26.78
C LYS A 82 -17.75 -16.82 -27.48
N GLU A 83 -17.96 -18.10 -27.13
CA GLU A 83 -19.07 -18.88 -27.67
C GLU A 83 -20.43 -18.31 -27.23
N ALA A 84 -20.57 -17.86 -25.98
CA ALA A 84 -21.77 -17.17 -25.51
C ALA A 84 -22.00 -15.83 -26.24
N ILE A 85 -20.93 -15.03 -26.41
CA ILE A 85 -20.97 -13.75 -27.16
C ILE A 85 -21.42 -13.98 -28.59
N ALA A 86 -20.81 -14.93 -29.30
CA ALA A 86 -21.13 -15.23 -30.70
C ALA A 86 -22.59 -15.66 -30.90
N GLU A 87 -23.17 -16.35 -29.92
CA GLU A 87 -24.56 -16.83 -29.97
C GLU A 87 -25.58 -15.75 -29.59
N VAL A 88 -25.29 -14.95 -28.54
CA VAL A 88 -26.28 -14.07 -27.91
C VAL A 88 -26.13 -12.61 -28.34
N LYS A 89 -24.90 -12.08 -28.32
CA LYS A 89 -24.64 -10.66 -28.58
C LYS A 89 -23.24 -10.47 -29.19
N PRO A 90 -23.07 -10.63 -30.52
CA PRO A 90 -21.77 -10.58 -31.19
C PRO A 90 -21.00 -9.25 -31.07
N SER A 91 -21.65 -8.18 -30.60
CA SER A 91 -21.02 -6.89 -30.33
C SER A 91 -20.43 -6.75 -28.92
N ALA A 92 -20.68 -7.73 -28.04
CA ALA A 92 -20.14 -7.74 -26.69
C ALA A 92 -18.66 -8.12 -26.67
N ARG A 93 -17.99 -7.82 -25.56
CA ARG A 93 -16.57 -8.06 -25.33
C ARG A 93 -16.35 -8.99 -24.15
N VAL A 94 -15.13 -9.53 -24.03
CA VAL A 94 -14.73 -10.41 -22.94
C VAL A 94 -13.58 -9.79 -22.12
N ALA A 95 -13.73 -9.83 -20.80
CA ALA A 95 -12.70 -9.44 -19.85
C ALA A 95 -12.09 -10.67 -19.15
N GLY A 96 -10.78 -10.84 -19.26
CA GLY A 96 -9.98 -11.82 -18.53
C GLY A 96 -9.87 -11.43 -17.06
N SER A 97 -10.57 -12.13 -16.16
CA SER A 97 -10.57 -11.82 -14.73
C SER A 97 -9.32 -12.38 -14.05
N MET A 98 -8.63 -11.55 -13.27
CA MET A 98 -7.51 -11.94 -12.41
C MET A 98 -7.73 -11.37 -11.01
N GLY A 99 -8.00 -12.23 -10.04
CA GLY A 99 -8.17 -11.85 -8.63
C GLY A 99 -6.85 -11.76 -7.85
N PRO A 100 -6.89 -11.49 -6.54
CA PRO A 100 -5.71 -11.53 -5.69
C PRO A 100 -5.17 -12.96 -5.54
N THR A 101 -3.85 -13.10 -5.46
CA THR A 101 -3.16 -14.38 -5.20
C THR A 101 -3.46 -14.93 -3.80
N GLY A 102 -3.87 -14.06 -2.88
CA GLY A 102 -4.08 -14.40 -1.46
C GLY A 102 -2.78 -14.53 -0.66
N ARG A 103 -1.65 -14.09 -1.22
CA ARG A 103 -0.35 -14.02 -0.53
C ARG A 103 0.09 -12.56 -0.40
N PHE A 104 0.74 -12.23 0.71
CA PHE A 104 1.35 -10.91 0.89
C PHE A 104 2.78 -10.88 0.36
N LEU A 105 3.12 -9.78 -0.32
CA LEU A 105 4.49 -9.49 -0.73
C LEU A 105 5.34 -9.06 0.47
N GLN A 106 6.64 -9.31 0.40
CA GLN A 106 7.59 -8.71 1.33
C GLN A 106 7.47 -7.16 1.35
N PRO A 107 7.64 -6.53 2.51
CA PRO A 107 7.94 -7.12 3.82
C PRO A 107 6.70 -7.52 4.63
N LEU A 108 5.48 -7.36 4.10
CA LEU A 108 4.23 -7.74 4.78
C LEU A 108 4.02 -9.26 4.82
N GLY A 109 4.54 -9.99 3.84
CA GLY A 109 4.53 -11.43 3.78
C GLY A 109 5.87 -11.99 3.35
N ASN A 110 5.83 -13.19 2.77
CA ASN A 110 7.00 -13.98 2.41
C ASN A 110 7.25 -14.07 0.90
N MET A 111 6.32 -13.58 0.07
CA MET A 111 6.47 -13.65 -1.39
C MET A 111 7.32 -12.48 -1.89
N SER A 112 8.22 -12.76 -2.84
CA SER A 112 8.93 -11.69 -3.52
C SER A 112 8.02 -10.98 -4.53
N PHE A 113 8.42 -9.78 -4.97
CA PHE A 113 7.72 -9.10 -6.06
C PHE A 113 7.72 -9.92 -7.35
N ASP A 114 8.84 -10.59 -7.64
CA ASP A 114 9.02 -11.37 -8.86
C ASP A 114 8.13 -12.62 -8.86
N ASP A 115 7.96 -13.31 -7.72
CA ASP A 115 7.06 -14.48 -7.64
C ASP A 115 5.59 -14.10 -7.95
N ILE A 116 5.13 -12.95 -7.42
CA ILE A 116 3.77 -12.47 -7.68
C ILE A 116 3.64 -11.98 -9.12
N TYR A 117 4.64 -11.26 -9.62
CA TYR A 117 4.69 -10.82 -11.02
C TYR A 117 4.60 -12.02 -11.98
N ASP A 118 5.41 -13.06 -11.76
CA ASP A 118 5.44 -14.25 -12.62
C ASP A 118 4.10 -15.01 -12.59
N THR A 119 3.46 -15.08 -11.42
CA THR A 119 2.12 -15.67 -11.24
C THR A 119 1.08 -14.96 -12.10
N TYR A 120 1.06 -13.62 -12.08
CA TYR A 120 0.15 -12.84 -12.91
C TYR A 120 0.51 -12.88 -14.38
N LYS A 121 1.81 -12.94 -14.71
CA LYS A 121 2.31 -12.99 -16.09
C LYS A 121 1.82 -14.26 -16.78
N GLU A 122 1.93 -15.40 -16.11
CA GLU A 122 1.45 -16.70 -16.61
C GLU A 122 -0.06 -16.66 -16.93
N GLN A 123 -0.86 -16.10 -16.01
CA GLN A 123 -2.31 -16.00 -16.21
C GLN A 123 -2.66 -15.01 -17.34
N ALA A 124 -2.03 -13.84 -17.35
CA ALA A 124 -2.26 -12.81 -18.37
C ALA A 124 -1.89 -13.32 -19.77
N ASP A 125 -0.79 -14.05 -19.91
CA ASP A 125 -0.38 -14.66 -21.18
C ASP A 125 -1.45 -15.63 -21.69
N ALA A 126 -1.98 -16.50 -20.83
CA ALA A 126 -3.02 -17.46 -21.20
C ALA A 126 -4.34 -16.77 -21.61
N LEU A 127 -4.73 -15.71 -20.90
CA LEU A 127 -5.93 -14.93 -21.22
C LEU A 127 -5.79 -14.19 -22.56
N ILE A 128 -4.65 -13.54 -22.78
CA ILE A 128 -4.35 -12.82 -24.03
C ILE A 128 -4.25 -13.81 -25.20
N GLU A 129 -3.66 -14.99 -25.00
CA GLU A 129 -3.65 -16.07 -25.99
C GLU A 129 -5.08 -16.54 -26.34
N GLY A 130 -5.95 -16.68 -25.33
CA GLY A 130 -7.38 -16.95 -25.53
C GLY A 130 -8.09 -15.83 -26.31
N GLY A 131 -7.50 -14.64 -26.35
CA GLY A 131 -7.91 -13.48 -27.12
C GLY A 131 -8.95 -12.62 -26.41
N VAL A 132 -8.70 -12.27 -25.15
CA VAL A 132 -9.54 -11.31 -24.42
C VAL A 132 -9.48 -9.90 -25.01
N ASP A 133 -10.50 -9.08 -24.78
CA ASP A 133 -10.51 -7.65 -25.12
C ASP A 133 -10.03 -6.77 -23.95
N PHE A 134 -10.17 -7.29 -22.73
CA PHE A 134 -9.70 -6.66 -21.51
C PHE A 134 -8.98 -7.67 -20.62
N ILE A 135 -8.00 -7.20 -19.86
CA ILE A 135 -7.57 -7.83 -18.62
C ILE A 135 -8.17 -7.00 -17.49
N ILE A 136 -8.88 -7.64 -16.57
CA ILE A 136 -9.43 -7.00 -15.38
C ILE A 136 -8.78 -7.61 -14.13
N ILE A 137 -7.87 -6.84 -13.55
CA ILE A 137 -7.23 -7.14 -12.27
C ILE A 137 -8.18 -6.64 -11.19
N GLU A 138 -8.86 -7.53 -10.48
CA GLU A 138 -9.97 -7.17 -9.61
C GLU A 138 -9.80 -7.61 -8.16
N THR A 139 -10.48 -6.89 -7.25
CA THR A 139 -10.50 -7.18 -5.81
C THR A 139 -9.12 -7.13 -5.15
N ILE A 140 -8.21 -6.31 -5.67
CA ILE A 140 -6.88 -6.19 -5.07
C ILE A 140 -6.94 -5.28 -3.84
N ILE A 141 -6.30 -5.75 -2.77
CA ILE A 141 -6.32 -5.14 -1.42
C ILE A 141 -4.96 -4.59 -0.99
N ASP A 142 -3.92 -4.84 -1.79
CA ASP A 142 -2.56 -4.35 -1.58
C ASP A 142 -2.04 -3.69 -2.86
N VAL A 143 -1.54 -2.46 -2.73
CA VAL A 143 -1.02 -1.72 -3.87
C VAL A 143 0.23 -2.36 -4.47
N GLN A 144 1.04 -3.09 -3.69
CA GLN A 144 2.21 -3.79 -4.23
C GLN A 144 1.82 -4.96 -5.13
N GLU A 145 0.84 -5.76 -4.72
CA GLU A 145 0.27 -6.81 -5.55
C GLU A 145 -0.33 -6.24 -6.85
N MET A 146 -1.07 -5.13 -6.78
CA MET A 146 -1.59 -4.45 -7.97
C MET A 146 -0.47 -4.01 -8.91
N ARG A 147 0.63 -3.45 -8.39
CA ARG A 147 1.78 -3.03 -9.21
C ARG A 147 2.41 -4.21 -9.94
N ALA A 148 2.59 -5.35 -9.27
CA ALA A 148 3.10 -6.57 -9.88
C ALA A 148 2.15 -7.08 -10.98
N ALA A 149 0.85 -7.17 -10.69
CA ALA A 149 -0.17 -7.62 -11.64
C ALA A 149 -0.28 -6.72 -12.88
N LEU A 150 -0.22 -5.40 -12.69
CA LEU A 150 -0.27 -4.43 -13.78
C LEU A 150 0.96 -4.52 -14.67
N LEU A 151 2.16 -4.57 -14.09
CA LEU A 151 3.39 -4.73 -14.86
C LEU A 151 3.39 -6.04 -15.65
N ALA A 152 2.99 -7.14 -15.02
CA ALA A 152 2.87 -8.44 -15.68
C ALA A 152 1.89 -8.42 -16.85
N SER A 153 0.74 -7.76 -16.67
CA SER A 153 -0.27 -7.60 -17.72
C SER A 153 0.21 -6.71 -18.88
N LEU A 154 0.94 -5.64 -18.58
CA LEU A 154 1.53 -4.75 -19.58
C LEU A 154 2.58 -5.49 -20.41
N ASP A 155 3.47 -6.24 -19.76
CA ASP A 155 4.51 -7.01 -20.42
C ASP A 155 3.90 -8.16 -21.25
N ALA A 156 2.89 -8.87 -20.73
CA ALA A 156 2.14 -9.88 -21.49
C ALA A 156 1.52 -9.32 -22.76
N ARG A 157 0.89 -8.14 -22.66
CA ARG A 157 0.30 -7.43 -23.81
C ARG A 157 1.36 -7.07 -24.85
N ASN A 158 2.48 -6.49 -24.40
CA ASN A 158 3.55 -6.04 -25.29
C ASN A 158 4.23 -7.23 -26.00
N GLU A 159 4.52 -8.32 -25.28
CA GLU A 159 5.14 -9.53 -25.83
C GLU A 159 4.23 -10.26 -26.82
N ALA A 160 2.91 -10.22 -26.59
CA ALA A 160 1.91 -10.71 -27.54
C ALA A 160 1.77 -9.83 -28.80
N GLY A 161 2.50 -8.71 -28.88
CA GLY A 161 2.42 -7.74 -29.98
C GLY A 161 1.08 -7.01 -30.04
N LYS A 162 0.41 -6.87 -28.90
CA LYS A 162 -0.91 -6.23 -28.75
C LYS A 162 -0.76 -4.79 -28.28
N THR A 163 -1.65 -3.92 -28.72
CA THR A 163 -1.73 -2.54 -28.23
C THR A 163 -2.85 -2.36 -27.23
N LYS A 164 -2.95 -1.16 -26.64
CA LYS A 164 -4.08 -0.76 -25.78
C LYS A 164 -5.43 -0.91 -26.49
N GLU A 165 -5.48 -0.75 -27.80
CA GLU A 165 -6.70 -0.91 -28.59
C GLU A 165 -7.14 -2.37 -28.74
N ASP A 166 -6.18 -3.31 -28.69
CA ASP A 166 -6.46 -4.74 -28.72
C ASP A 166 -6.84 -5.28 -27.34
N VAL A 167 -6.08 -4.91 -26.30
CA VAL A 167 -6.27 -5.39 -24.92
C VAL A 167 -6.09 -4.24 -23.93
N GLN A 168 -7.17 -3.82 -23.30
CA GLN A 168 -7.15 -2.79 -22.24
C GLN A 168 -6.98 -3.42 -20.86
N ILE A 169 -6.18 -2.80 -19.99
CA ILE A 169 -5.94 -3.29 -18.63
C ILE A 169 -6.70 -2.44 -17.62
N ILE A 170 -7.61 -3.07 -16.88
CA ILE A 170 -8.44 -2.49 -15.83
C ILE A 170 -7.85 -2.86 -14.47
N CYS A 171 -7.57 -1.86 -13.64
CA CYS A 171 -7.08 -2.05 -12.27
C CYS A 171 -8.18 -1.70 -11.26
N GLN A 172 -8.78 -2.71 -10.63
CA GLN A 172 -9.80 -2.52 -9.59
C GLN A 172 -9.26 -2.88 -8.20
N PHE A 173 -9.45 -1.95 -7.27
CA PHE A 173 -9.15 -2.13 -5.86
C PHE A 173 -10.41 -2.45 -5.06
N SER A 174 -10.25 -3.12 -3.93
CA SER A 174 -11.31 -3.25 -2.93
C SER A 174 -10.96 -2.46 -1.68
N PHE A 175 -11.88 -1.57 -1.28
CA PHE A 175 -11.75 -0.68 -0.14
C PHE A 175 -12.71 -1.09 0.97
N SER A 176 -12.28 -0.92 2.21
CA SER A 176 -13.10 -1.09 3.41
C SER A 176 -13.96 0.17 3.65
N GLU A 177 -14.87 0.11 4.64
CA GLU A 177 -15.77 1.22 4.98
C GLU A 177 -15.03 2.51 5.40
N ASP A 178 -13.78 2.41 5.83
CA ASP A 178 -12.91 3.54 6.19
C ASP A 178 -12.30 4.24 4.95
N GLY A 179 -12.62 3.77 3.74
CA GLY A 179 -12.14 4.31 2.48
C GLY A 179 -10.69 3.94 2.17
N ARG A 180 -10.17 2.84 2.71
CA ARG A 180 -8.80 2.38 2.46
C ARG A 180 -8.76 0.90 2.09
N THR A 181 -7.73 0.51 1.35
CA THR A 181 -7.41 -0.91 1.19
C THR A 181 -6.94 -1.50 2.53
N ILE A 182 -6.88 -2.83 2.65
CA ILE A 182 -6.45 -3.51 3.89
C ILE A 182 -5.04 -3.05 4.32
N THR A 183 -4.16 -2.75 3.36
CA THR A 183 -2.81 -2.23 3.64
C THR A 183 -2.76 -0.71 3.87
N GLY A 184 -3.90 -0.02 3.88
CA GLY A 184 -4.03 1.40 4.23
C GLY A 184 -4.06 2.39 3.07
N THR A 185 -4.08 1.93 1.81
CA THR A 185 -3.99 2.80 0.62
C THR A 185 -5.33 3.48 0.31
N PRO A 186 -5.39 4.83 0.23
CA PRO A 186 -6.59 5.56 -0.20
C PRO A 186 -6.83 5.51 -1.73
N PRO A 187 -8.06 5.74 -2.21
CA PRO A 187 -8.41 5.72 -3.63
C PRO A 187 -7.58 6.67 -4.51
N ALA A 188 -7.33 7.92 -4.07
CA ALA A 188 -6.53 8.87 -4.85
C ALA A 188 -5.06 8.42 -5.00
N VAL A 189 -4.49 7.82 -3.94
CA VAL A 189 -3.13 7.27 -3.96
C VAL A 189 -3.06 6.07 -4.92
N ALA A 190 -4.00 5.14 -4.79
CA ALA A 190 -4.09 3.96 -5.64
C ALA A 190 -4.18 4.34 -7.13
N ALA A 191 -5.09 5.27 -7.46
CA ALA A 191 -5.29 5.74 -8.82
C ALA A 191 -4.03 6.39 -9.41
N THR A 192 -3.38 7.27 -8.65
CA THR A 192 -2.14 7.95 -9.07
C THR A 192 -1.02 6.95 -9.39
N ILE A 193 -0.87 5.91 -8.57
CA ILE A 193 0.20 4.90 -8.74
C ILE A 193 -0.03 4.10 -10.03
N VAL A 194 -1.23 3.55 -10.21
CA VAL A 194 -1.50 2.68 -11.36
C VAL A 194 -1.59 3.46 -12.68
N GLU A 195 -2.06 4.71 -12.66
CA GLU A 195 -2.00 5.60 -13.83
C GLU A 195 -0.56 5.87 -14.27
N ALA A 196 0.33 6.16 -13.31
CA ALA A 196 1.74 6.43 -13.61
C ALA A 196 2.47 5.22 -14.21
N ILE A 197 2.07 3.99 -13.85
CA ILE A 197 2.63 2.74 -14.40
C ILE A 197 2.05 2.44 -15.80
N GLY A 198 0.81 2.85 -16.06
CA GLY A 198 0.19 2.72 -17.40
C GLY A 198 -1.13 1.95 -17.43
N ALA A 199 -1.90 1.94 -16.34
CA ALA A 199 -3.27 1.41 -16.36
C ALA A 199 -4.13 2.13 -17.41
N ASP A 200 -5.05 1.40 -18.04
CA ASP A 200 -5.94 1.98 -19.04
C ASP A 200 -7.25 2.48 -18.44
N ILE A 201 -7.72 1.80 -17.38
CA ILE A 201 -8.96 2.04 -16.66
C ILE A 201 -8.70 1.73 -15.18
N ILE A 202 -9.23 2.55 -14.28
CA ILE A 202 -9.07 2.40 -12.82
C ILE A 202 -10.44 2.19 -12.20
N GLY A 203 -10.58 1.37 -11.17
CA GLY A 203 -11.89 1.16 -10.58
C GLY A 203 -11.93 0.58 -9.19
N ILE A 204 -13.16 0.32 -8.77
CA ILE A 204 -13.49 -0.26 -7.47
C ILE A 204 -14.49 -1.39 -7.66
N ASN A 205 -14.28 -2.49 -6.96
CA ASN A 205 -15.26 -3.57 -6.89
C ASN A 205 -15.30 -4.21 -5.50
N CYS A 206 -16.40 -4.94 -5.26
CA CYS A 206 -16.64 -5.70 -4.05
C CYS A 206 -16.65 -4.84 -2.76
N SER A 207 -16.67 -5.52 -1.60
CA SER A 207 -16.69 -5.02 -0.21
C SER A 207 -17.88 -4.13 0.19
N LEU A 208 -18.35 -3.25 -0.67
CA LEU A 208 -19.27 -2.17 -0.35
C LEU A 208 -20.43 -2.11 -1.36
N GLY A 209 -21.56 -1.57 -0.90
CA GLY A 209 -22.71 -1.27 -1.75
C GLY A 209 -22.55 0.05 -2.54
N PRO A 210 -23.50 0.38 -3.45
CA PRO A 210 -23.43 1.60 -4.26
C PRO A 210 -23.35 2.89 -3.44
N GLU A 211 -24.03 2.96 -2.29
CA GLU A 211 -24.03 4.17 -1.44
C GLU A 211 -22.64 4.47 -0.87
N GLN A 212 -21.97 3.44 -0.33
CA GLN A 212 -20.66 3.57 0.29
C GLN A 212 -19.53 3.76 -0.74
N ILE A 213 -19.64 3.18 -1.94
CA ILE A 213 -18.61 3.31 -2.99
C ILE A 213 -18.61 4.71 -3.63
N LYS A 214 -19.75 5.39 -3.70
CA LYS A 214 -19.87 6.71 -4.35
C LYS A 214 -18.76 7.71 -3.95
N PRO A 215 -18.51 8.00 -2.66
CA PRO A 215 -17.46 8.94 -2.28
C PRO A 215 -16.06 8.51 -2.73
N LEU A 216 -15.79 7.20 -2.82
CA LEU A 216 -14.51 6.66 -3.27
C LEU A 216 -14.31 6.86 -4.78
N ILE A 217 -15.38 6.76 -5.56
CA ILE A 217 -15.36 7.09 -7.00
C ILE A 217 -15.09 8.58 -7.21
N GLU A 218 -15.69 9.45 -6.39
CA GLU A 218 -15.44 10.90 -6.43
C GLU A 218 -13.97 11.21 -6.11
N GLU A 219 -13.36 10.48 -5.17
CA GLU A 219 -11.94 10.62 -4.85
C GLU A 219 -11.03 10.20 -6.02
N ILE A 220 -11.28 9.05 -6.67
CA ILE A 220 -10.54 8.63 -7.88
C ILE A 220 -10.72 9.68 -8.99
N ALA A 221 -11.96 10.11 -9.25
CA ALA A 221 -12.29 11.09 -10.27
C ALA A 221 -11.61 12.45 -10.07
N SER A 222 -11.20 12.78 -8.85
CA SER A 222 -10.52 14.04 -8.53
C SER A 222 -9.05 14.09 -8.96
N VAL A 223 -8.44 12.94 -9.27
CA VAL A 223 -7.00 12.85 -9.57
C VAL A 223 -6.68 12.29 -10.96
N THR A 224 -7.65 11.71 -11.69
CA THR A 224 -7.40 11.06 -12.98
C THR A 224 -8.38 11.48 -14.08
N ASN A 225 -7.87 11.53 -15.31
CA ASN A 225 -8.68 11.60 -16.53
C ASN A 225 -8.97 10.23 -17.16
N LEU A 226 -8.42 9.14 -16.61
CA LEU A 226 -8.72 7.80 -17.11
C LEU A 226 -10.20 7.44 -16.90
N PRO A 227 -10.75 6.54 -17.72
CA PRO A 227 -12.08 6.00 -17.48
C PRO A 227 -12.13 5.26 -16.14
N ILE A 228 -13.26 5.38 -15.44
CA ILE A 228 -13.46 4.74 -14.14
C ILE A 228 -14.41 3.54 -14.24
N SER A 229 -14.03 2.42 -13.61
CA SER A 229 -14.83 1.20 -13.46
C SER A 229 -15.41 1.07 -12.05
N CYS A 230 -16.64 0.57 -11.93
CA CYS A 230 -17.32 0.38 -10.65
C CYS A 230 -18.27 -0.82 -10.66
N GLN A 231 -18.02 -1.81 -9.79
CA GLN A 231 -18.84 -3.02 -9.64
C GLN A 231 -19.15 -3.27 -8.14
N PRO A 232 -20.15 -2.58 -7.55
CA PRO A 232 -20.52 -2.74 -6.15
C PRO A 232 -21.20 -4.08 -5.87
N ASN A 233 -21.25 -4.47 -4.59
CA ASN A 233 -22.09 -5.57 -4.11
C ASN A 233 -23.57 -5.17 -4.11
N ALA A 234 -24.48 -6.16 -4.13
CA ALA A 234 -25.91 -5.97 -3.93
C ALA A 234 -26.26 -5.72 -2.43
N GLY A 235 -25.59 -4.74 -1.83
CA GLY A 235 -25.63 -4.47 -0.39
C GLY A 235 -24.70 -5.38 0.41
N MET A 236 -24.69 -5.19 1.73
CA MET A 236 -23.90 -6.02 2.64
C MET A 236 -24.58 -7.38 2.84
N PRO A 237 -23.83 -8.50 2.85
CA PRO A 237 -24.41 -9.82 3.00
C PRO A 237 -25.05 -10.00 4.38
N GLN A 238 -26.18 -10.71 4.42
CA GLN A 238 -26.90 -11.06 5.65
C GLN A 238 -27.19 -12.56 5.66
N LEU A 239 -27.05 -13.22 6.82
CA LEU A 239 -27.44 -14.62 6.93
C LEU A 239 -28.90 -14.74 7.39
N ILE A 240 -29.78 -15.17 6.49
CA ILE A 240 -31.21 -15.38 6.77
C ILE A 240 -31.50 -16.87 6.60
N ASN A 241 -31.98 -17.53 7.66
CA ASN A 241 -32.26 -18.98 7.66
C ASN A 241 -31.06 -19.85 7.22
N LYS A 242 -29.84 -19.49 7.62
CA LYS A 242 -28.58 -20.15 7.20
C LYS A 242 -28.29 -20.07 5.71
N GLN A 243 -28.89 -19.13 5.01
CA GLN A 243 -28.56 -18.80 3.63
C GLN A 243 -28.11 -17.35 3.57
N THR A 244 -27.05 -17.09 2.82
CA THR A 244 -26.58 -15.73 2.68
C THR A 244 -27.37 -15.01 1.61
N VAL A 245 -27.98 -13.91 2.02
CA VAL A 245 -28.87 -13.08 1.23
C VAL A 245 -28.24 -11.69 1.13
N PHE A 246 -28.18 -11.20 -0.10
CA PHE A 246 -27.83 -9.81 -0.39
C PHE A 246 -29.13 -9.00 -0.45
N PRO A 247 -29.32 -7.99 0.41
CA PRO A 247 -30.62 -7.38 0.63
C PRO A 247 -31.02 -6.40 -0.46
N LEU A 248 -30.07 -5.83 -1.21
CA LEU A 248 -30.36 -4.84 -2.24
C LEU A 248 -31.02 -5.53 -3.43
N THR A 249 -32.23 -5.11 -3.77
CA THR A 249 -32.96 -5.70 -4.88
C THR A 249 -32.54 -5.10 -6.22
N ALA A 250 -32.86 -5.82 -7.32
CA ALA A 250 -32.61 -5.32 -8.67
C ALA A 250 -33.32 -3.97 -8.93
N GLU A 251 -34.55 -3.80 -8.45
CA GLU A 251 -35.34 -2.57 -8.63
C GLU A 251 -34.69 -1.35 -7.95
N GLU A 252 -33.99 -1.57 -6.84
CA GLU A 252 -33.28 -0.53 -6.09
C GLU A 252 -31.89 -0.24 -6.67
N MET A 253 -31.18 -1.27 -7.13
CA MET A 253 -29.79 -1.16 -7.55
C MET A 253 -29.58 -0.27 -8.77
N GLY A 254 -30.42 -0.39 -9.81
CA GLY A 254 -30.33 0.41 -11.03
C GLY A 254 -30.36 1.92 -10.77
N PRO A 255 -31.39 2.44 -10.06
CA PRO A 255 -31.46 3.85 -9.66
C PRO A 255 -30.26 4.33 -8.83
N MET A 256 -29.72 3.50 -7.93
CA MET A 256 -28.55 3.87 -7.12
C MET A 256 -27.28 4.03 -7.97
N MET A 257 -27.12 3.25 -9.03
CA MET A 257 -25.97 3.36 -9.93
C MET A 257 -25.90 4.68 -10.70
N LEU A 258 -27.01 5.43 -10.81
CA LEU A 258 -26.99 6.75 -11.44
C LEU A 258 -26.07 7.73 -10.69
N ALA A 259 -26.04 7.65 -9.36
CA ALA A 259 -25.17 8.49 -8.55
C ALA A 259 -23.68 8.13 -8.73
N ILE A 260 -23.37 6.85 -8.98
CA ILE A 260 -22.03 6.35 -9.28
C ILE A 260 -21.57 6.81 -10.66
N VAL A 261 -22.46 6.74 -11.64
CA VAL A 261 -22.23 7.26 -12.99
C VAL A 261 -21.99 8.78 -12.97
N ASP A 262 -22.81 9.52 -12.23
CA ASP A 262 -22.65 10.97 -12.04
C ASP A 262 -21.39 11.35 -11.27
N ALA A 263 -20.84 10.44 -10.46
CA ALA A 263 -19.55 10.61 -9.79
C ALA A 263 -18.35 10.40 -10.75
N GLY A 264 -18.57 9.81 -11.92
CA GLY A 264 -17.57 9.68 -12.98
C GLY A 264 -17.33 8.25 -13.50
N ALA A 265 -18.02 7.24 -12.97
CA ALA A 265 -17.90 5.89 -13.48
C ALA A 265 -18.46 5.76 -14.91
N SER A 266 -17.72 5.08 -15.77
CA SER A 266 -18.07 4.87 -17.19
C SER A 266 -18.10 3.40 -17.62
N TYR A 267 -17.61 2.51 -16.76
CA TYR A 267 -17.68 1.07 -16.84
C TYR A 267 -18.41 0.61 -15.57
N VAL A 268 -19.64 0.12 -15.68
CA VAL A 268 -20.48 -0.18 -14.51
C VAL A 268 -21.07 -1.57 -14.59
N GLY A 269 -21.11 -2.29 -13.49
CA GLY A 269 -21.69 -3.63 -13.41
C GLY A 269 -22.01 -4.00 -11.97
N GLY A 270 -21.90 -5.28 -11.64
CA GLY A 270 -22.14 -5.78 -10.29
C GLY A 270 -21.06 -6.76 -9.82
N CYS A 271 -20.90 -6.89 -8.50
CA CYS A 271 -20.08 -7.91 -7.87
C CYS A 271 -20.98 -8.86 -7.05
N CYS A 272 -20.61 -9.22 -5.81
CA CYS A 272 -21.31 -10.23 -5.02
C CYS A 272 -22.81 -9.90 -4.81
N GLY A 273 -23.67 -10.91 -4.97
CA GLY A 273 -25.12 -10.79 -4.84
C GLY A 273 -25.85 -10.30 -6.08
N THR A 274 -25.14 -9.82 -7.10
CA THR A 274 -25.77 -9.30 -8.32
C THR A 274 -26.11 -10.43 -9.30
N THR A 275 -27.33 -10.37 -9.83
CA THR A 275 -27.90 -11.37 -10.76
C THR A 275 -28.20 -10.74 -12.11
N PRO A 276 -28.57 -11.51 -13.16
CA PRO A 276 -28.99 -10.94 -14.43
C PRO A 276 -30.10 -9.88 -14.29
N ALA A 277 -31.03 -10.04 -13.34
CA ALA A 277 -32.05 -9.03 -13.07
C ALA A 277 -31.47 -7.69 -12.58
N HIS A 278 -30.41 -7.73 -11.76
CA HIS A 278 -29.72 -6.52 -11.31
C HIS A 278 -29.03 -5.83 -12.49
N ILE A 279 -28.34 -6.59 -13.35
CA ILE A 279 -27.66 -6.04 -14.53
C ILE A 279 -28.65 -5.43 -15.52
N GLN A 280 -29.83 -6.04 -15.71
CA GLN A 280 -30.90 -5.44 -16.51
C GLN A 280 -31.33 -4.08 -15.96
N SER A 281 -31.58 -4.01 -14.65
CA SER A 281 -31.96 -2.75 -13.98
C SER A 281 -30.89 -1.66 -14.11
N ILE A 282 -29.61 -2.03 -13.92
CA ILE A 282 -28.47 -1.11 -14.12
C ILE A 282 -28.41 -0.65 -15.57
N SER A 283 -28.47 -1.58 -16.53
CA SER A 283 -28.45 -1.27 -17.96
C SER A 283 -29.57 -0.31 -18.35
N ASP A 284 -30.81 -0.56 -17.91
CA ASP A 284 -31.97 0.25 -18.25
C ASP A 284 -31.89 1.65 -17.64
N ALA A 285 -31.52 1.73 -16.36
CA ALA A 285 -31.35 3.01 -15.67
C ALA A 285 -30.24 3.85 -16.32
N VAL A 286 -29.07 3.26 -16.56
CA VAL A 286 -27.90 3.97 -17.09
C VAL A 286 -28.09 4.39 -18.54
N LYS A 287 -28.74 3.56 -19.38
CA LYS A 287 -29.05 3.93 -20.78
C LYS A 287 -30.09 5.05 -20.89
N ALA A 288 -30.97 5.17 -19.91
CA ALA A 288 -31.98 6.23 -19.84
C ALA A 288 -31.44 7.54 -19.22
N HIS A 289 -30.22 7.51 -18.65
CA HIS A 289 -29.62 8.64 -17.95
C HIS A 289 -28.54 9.32 -18.80
N THR A 290 -28.44 10.64 -18.69
CA THR A 290 -27.33 11.41 -19.26
C THR A 290 -26.33 11.70 -18.15
N PRO A 291 -25.14 11.06 -18.13
CA PRO A 291 -24.16 11.26 -17.08
C PRO A 291 -23.71 12.71 -16.96
N LYS A 292 -23.39 13.16 -15.74
CA LYS A 292 -22.65 14.41 -15.56
C LYS A 292 -21.28 14.35 -16.22
N GLU A 293 -20.90 15.44 -16.86
CA GLU A 293 -19.55 15.59 -17.41
C GLU A 293 -18.55 15.77 -16.27
N ARG A 294 -17.49 14.96 -16.27
CA ARG A 294 -16.41 15.06 -15.29
C ARG A 294 -15.54 16.27 -15.63
N ALA A 295 -15.17 17.04 -14.60
CA ALA A 295 -14.19 18.10 -14.78
C ALA A 295 -12.85 17.52 -15.26
N HIS A 296 -12.24 18.16 -16.25
CA HIS A 296 -10.90 17.80 -16.68
C HIS A 296 -9.90 18.07 -15.56
N ILE A 297 -9.05 17.10 -15.26
CA ILE A 297 -7.99 17.23 -14.26
C ILE A 297 -6.71 17.66 -14.99
N GLU A 298 -6.18 18.84 -14.66
CA GLU A 298 -4.87 19.23 -15.20
C GLU A 298 -3.78 18.32 -14.63
N PRO A 299 -2.88 17.77 -15.46
CA PRO A 299 -1.80 16.91 -14.98
C PRO A 299 -0.90 17.63 -13.97
N LYS A 300 -0.57 16.93 -12.89
CA LYS A 300 0.22 17.44 -11.77
C LYS A 300 1.38 16.51 -11.47
N THR A 301 2.51 17.08 -11.05
CA THR A 301 3.61 16.27 -10.52
C THR A 301 3.25 15.80 -9.13
N ILE A 302 3.04 14.49 -9.01
CA ILE A 302 2.64 13.84 -7.76
C ILE A 302 3.63 12.74 -7.44
N ILE A 303 4.00 12.65 -6.16
CA ILE A 303 4.70 11.49 -5.59
C ILE A 303 3.85 10.91 -4.48
N THR A 304 4.01 9.62 -4.21
CA THR A 304 3.21 8.93 -3.20
C THR A 304 4.04 7.96 -2.38
N SER A 305 3.59 7.72 -1.16
CA SER A 305 3.87 6.50 -0.41
C SER A 305 2.68 5.56 -0.55
N ARG A 306 2.66 4.48 0.23
CA ARG A 306 1.50 3.58 0.33
C ARG A 306 0.22 4.31 0.71
N THR A 307 0.32 5.38 1.49
CA THR A 307 -0.83 6.01 2.17
C THR A 307 -0.93 7.51 1.98
N LYS A 308 0.13 8.18 1.49
CA LYS A 308 0.20 9.64 1.36
C LYS A 308 0.42 10.06 -0.09
N LEU A 309 -0.30 11.09 -0.51
CA LEU A 309 -0.17 11.75 -1.81
C LEU A 309 0.37 13.16 -1.60
N LEU A 310 1.41 13.53 -2.35
CA LEU A 310 2.00 14.87 -2.32
C LEU A 310 2.06 15.46 -3.73
N GLU A 311 1.45 16.63 -3.91
CA GLU A 311 1.57 17.45 -5.12
C GLU A 311 2.80 18.37 -5.01
N LEU A 312 3.58 18.45 -6.09
CA LEU A 312 4.74 19.33 -6.21
C LEU A 312 4.51 20.34 -7.32
N GLY A 313 4.87 21.60 -7.08
CA GLY A 313 4.74 22.65 -8.09
C GLY A 313 4.89 24.05 -7.55
N HIS A 314 4.89 25.03 -8.46
CA HIS A 314 5.02 26.45 -8.09
C HIS A 314 3.75 27.09 -7.53
N ASN A 315 2.61 26.40 -7.64
CA ASN A 315 1.29 26.87 -7.20
C ASN A 315 0.79 26.14 -5.93
N VAL A 316 1.63 25.31 -5.33
CA VAL A 316 1.38 24.63 -4.05
C VAL A 316 2.46 25.02 -3.04
N LYS A 317 2.18 24.78 -1.76
CA LYS A 317 3.13 25.04 -0.68
C LYS A 317 4.43 24.25 -0.93
N PRO A 318 5.61 24.88 -0.78
CA PRO A 318 6.88 24.17 -0.84
C PRO A 318 6.94 22.99 0.15
N LEU A 319 7.66 21.93 -0.20
CA LEU A 319 7.80 20.72 0.61
C LEU A 319 9.28 20.47 0.97
N ILE A 320 9.54 19.83 2.11
CA ILE A 320 10.90 19.51 2.57
C ILE A 320 11.26 18.06 2.21
N ILE A 321 12.40 17.87 1.52
CA ILE A 321 13.05 16.55 1.42
C ILE A 321 14.13 16.44 2.51
N GLY A 322 13.99 15.49 3.43
CA GLY A 322 14.95 15.24 4.50
C GLY A 322 16.22 14.56 3.99
N GLU A 323 17.39 15.19 4.17
CA GLU A 323 18.68 14.75 3.60
C GLU A 323 19.47 13.73 4.44
N ARG A 324 19.01 13.35 5.64
CA ARG A 324 19.90 12.70 6.63
C ARG A 324 20.18 11.23 6.34
N ILE A 325 19.31 10.50 5.64
CA ILE A 325 19.51 9.06 5.38
C ILE A 325 20.52 8.92 4.24
N ASN A 326 21.77 9.26 4.55
CA ASN A 326 22.90 9.26 3.63
C ASN A 326 24.18 8.91 4.41
N PRO A 327 24.78 7.72 4.19
CA PRO A 327 25.99 7.31 4.87
C PRO A 327 27.24 8.08 4.43
N THR A 328 27.18 8.83 3.32
CA THR A 328 28.31 9.61 2.80
C THR A 328 28.78 10.64 3.83
N GLY A 329 30.01 10.48 4.31
CA GLY A 329 30.59 11.33 5.36
C GLY A 329 30.07 11.07 6.78
N ARG A 330 29.12 10.15 6.98
CA ARG A 330 28.56 9.76 8.30
C ARG A 330 29.15 8.43 8.76
N LYS A 331 30.34 8.49 9.38
CA LYS A 331 31.12 7.30 9.80
C LYS A 331 30.32 6.27 10.62
N VAL A 332 29.47 6.73 11.54
CA VAL A 332 28.67 5.85 12.41
C VAL A 332 27.60 5.12 11.61
N LEU A 333 26.82 5.84 10.79
CA LEU A 333 25.81 5.25 9.92
C LEU A 333 26.44 4.25 8.93
N ALA A 334 27.55 4.64 8.30
CA ALA A 334 28.27 3.77 7.38
C ALA A 334 28.83 2.50 8.06
N GLN A 335 29.14 2.56 9.37
CA GLN A 335 29.59 1.40 10.12
C GLN A 335 28.42 0.49 10.49
N GLU A 336 27.32 1.05 11.01
CA GLU A 336 26.10 0.30 11.34
C GLU A 336 25.58 -0.48 10.12
N LEU A 337 25.58 0.14 8.93
CA LEU A 337 25.21 -0.54 7.67
C LEU A 337 26.16 -1.67 7.29
N ARG A 338 27.47 -1.52 7.52
CA ARG A 338 28.44 -2.63 7.32
C ARG A 338 28.17 -3.81 8.24
N ASP A 339 27.70 -3.51 9.44
CA ASP A 339 27.36 -4.50 10.45
C ASP A 339 25.93 -5.05 10.26
N GLY A 340 25.22 -4.62 9.21
CA GLY A 340 23.86 -5.08 8.86
C GLY A 340 22.72 -4.43 9.64
N SER A 341 23.02 -3.42 10.47
CA SER A 341 22.05 -2.72 11.32
C SER A 341 21.47 -1.48 10.64
N PHE A 342 20.15 -1.34 10.75
CA PHE A 342 19.38 -0.23 10.16
C PHE A 342 18.75 0.68 11.21
N ILE A 343 19.07 0.51 12.50
CA ILE A 343 18.52 1.31 13.62
C ILE A 343 18.60 2.81 13.32
N ARG A 344 19.77 3.29 12.87
CA ARG A 344 19.95 4.71 12.60
C ARG A 344 19.24 5.19 11.34
N VAL A 345 19.09 4.35 10.32
CA VAL A 345 18.27 4.67 9.15
C VAL A 345 16.84 4.97 9.59
N LYS A 346 16.26 4.08 10.40
CA LYS A 346 14.91 4.24 10.94
C LYS A 346 14.76 5.42 11.88
N ARG A 347 15.71 5.60 12.81
CA ARG A 347 15.75 6.78 13.69
C ARG A 347 15.83 8.09 12.90
N ASP A 348 16.74 8.18 11.93
CA ASP A 348 16.84 9.38 11.11
C ASP A 348 15.58 9.60 10.25
N ALA A 349 14.85 8.55 9.87
CA ALA A 349 13.55 8.70 9.22
C ALA A 349 12.52 9.33 10.15
N LEU A 350 12.32 8.75 11.34
CA LEU A 350 11.37 9.25 12.34
C LEU A 350 11.70 10.69 12.78
N ASP A 351 12.96 10.95 13.15
CA ASP A 351 13.42 12.28 13.60
C ASP A 351 13.17 13.35 12.51
N GLN A 352 13.35 12.99 11.23
CA GLN A 352 13.11 13.92 10.12
C GLN A 352 11.62 14.17 9.88
N VAL A 353 10.79 13.13 9.92
CA VAL A 353 9.34 13.26 9.76
C VAL A 353 8.76 14.10 10.89
N GLU A 354 9.19 13.87 12.14
CA GLU A 354 8.79 14.69 13.29
C GLU A 354 9.22 16.15 13.15
N ALA A 355 10.41 16.39 12.60
CA ALA A 355 10.90 17.73 12.26
C ALA A 355 10.21 18.35 11.03
N GLY A 356 9.23 17.66 10.44
CA GLY A 356 8.41 18.13 9.33
C GLY A 356 9.07 17.97 7.96
N ALA A 357 9.83 16.89 7.74
CA ALA A 357 10.14 16.43 6.39
C ALA A 357 8.89 15.84 5.73
N ASP A 358 8.61 16.30 4.52
CA ASP A 358 7.47 15.84 3.72
C ASP A 358 7.84 14.63 2.86
N ILE A 359 9.11 14.49 2.51
CA ILE A 359 9.73 13.44 1.69
C ILE A 359 11.06 13.05 2.38
N LEU A 360 11.50 11.80 2.27
CA LEU A 360 12.81 11.38 2.76
C LEU A 360 13.73 11.01 1.59
N ASP A 361 14.91 11.62 1.54
CA ASP A 361 15.97 11.21 0.61
C ASP A 361 16.73 10.02 1.20
N VAL A 362 16.85 8.94 0.41
CA VAL A 362 17.36 7.65 0.85
C VAL A 362 18.54 7.25 -0.03
N ASN A 363 19.74 7.34 0.54
CA ASN A 363 20.99 6.92 -0.07
C ASN A 363 21.62 5.79 0.74
N MET A 364 22.02 4.70 0.07
CA MET A 364 22.68 3.54 0.70
C MET A 364 24.12 3.33 0.20
N GLY A 365 24.74 4.41 -0.30
CA GLY A 365 26.10 4.44 -0.83
C GLY A 365 27.18 4.29 0.25
N VAL A 366 27.50 3.05 0.62
CA VAL A 366 28.64 2.74 1.50
C VAL A 366 29.83 2.29 0.67
N ALA A 367 30.94 3.02 0.77
CA ALA A 367 32.17 2.69 0.05
C ALA A 367 32.61 1.23 0.31
N GLY A 368 32.72 0.46 -0.78
CA GLY A 368 33.15 -0.94 -0.77
C GLY A 368 32.04 -1.97 -0.50
N MET A 369 30.78 -1.56 -0.43
CA MET A 369 29.63 -2.47 -0.30
C MET A 369 28.76 -2.46 -1.56
N ASP A 370 28.06 -3.57 -1.80
CA ASP A 370 26.96 -3.63 -2.76
C ASP A 370 25.77 -2.84 -2.20
N GLN A 371 25.28 -1.87 -2.97
CA GLN A 371 24.17 -1.02 -2.57
C GLN A 371 22.81 -1.73 -2.72
N THR A 372 22.72 -2.73 -3.59
CA THR A 372 21.46 -3.41 -3.93
C THR A 372 20.75 -4.00 -2.70
N PRO A 373 21.38 -4.90 -1.91
CA PRO A 373 20.73 -5.46 -0.72
C PRO A 373 20.52 -4.43 0.40
N LEU A 374 21.37 -3.39 0.48
CA LEU A 374 21.19 -2.33 1.46
C LEU A 374 19.98 -1.45 1.13
N MET A 375 19.83 -1.11 -0.15
CA MET A 375 18.71 -0.31 -0.64
C MET A 375 17.40 -1.09 -0.52
N GLU A 376 17.38 -2.37 -0.88
CA GLU A 376 16.20 -3.23 -0.68
C GLU A 376 15.72 -3.24 0.77
N LYS A 377 16.63 -3.54 1.71
CA LYS A 377 16.31 -3.54 3.14
C LYS A 377 15.87 -2.16 3.62
N ALA A 378 16.49 -1.07 3.15
CA ALA A 378 16.05 0.28 3.47
C ALA A 378 14.60 0.55 3.02
N ILE A 379 14.23 0.16 1.80
CA ILE A 379 12.87 0.35 1.28
C ILE A 379 11.86 -0.44 2.10
N PHE A 380 12.16 -1.69 2.45
CA PHE A 380 11.29 -2.50 3.29
C PHE A 380 11.08 -1.89 4.68
N GLU A 381 12.16 -1.51 5.36
CA GLU A 381 12.07 -0.93 6.71
C GLU A 381 11.34 0.43 6.68
N LEU A 382 11.70 1.33 5.75
CA LEU A 382 11.15 2.68 5.71
C LEU A 382 9.69 2.71 5.28
N SER A 383 9.29 1.90 4.29
CA SER A 383 7.90 1.87 3.81
C SER A 383 6.91 1.28 4.82
N MET A 384 7.41 0.48 5.76
CA MET A 384 6.63 -0.03 6.88
C MET A 384 6.57 0.96 8.05
N LEU A 385 7.62 1.77 8.22
CA LEU A 385 7.81 2.65 9.36
C LEU A 385 7.10 4.01 9.20
N VAL A 386 7.22 4.64 8.02
CA VAL A 386 6.72 6.01 7.80
C VAL A 386 5.76 6.11 6.61
N GLU A 387 4.81 7.03 6.72
CA GLU A 387 3.87 7.36 5.64
C GLU A 387 4.46 8.35 4.62
N THR A 388 5.67 8.84 4.88
CA THR A 388 6.34 9.85 4.06
C THR A 388 6.90 9.24 2.77
N PRO A 389 6.62 9.83 1.58
CA PRO A 389 7.19 9.35 0.33
C PRO A 389 8.73 9.39 0.30
N LEU A 390 9.33 8.54 -0.55
CA LEU A 390 10.78 8.40 -0.66
C LEU A 390 11.34 9.00 -1.96
N SER A 391 12.47 9.68 -1.82
CA SER A 391 13.39 10.06 -2.89
C SER A 391 14.54 9.04 -2.90
N ILE A 392 14.64 8.27 -3.98
CA ILE A 392 15.63 7.20 -4.15
C ILE A 392 16.91 7.82 -4.71
N ASP A 393 17.91 8.01 -3.84
CA ASP A 393 19.19 8.61 -4.16
C ASP A 393 20.26 7.54 -4.40
N THR A 394 20.46 7.21 -5.69
CA THR A 394 21.52 6.29 -6.12
C THR A 394 21.89 6.50 -7.58
N LEU A 395 23.16 6.23 -7.90
CA LEU A 395 23.67 6.17 -9.28
C LEU A 395 23.83 4.72 -9.77
N ASP A 396 23.61 3.73 -8.91
CA ASP A 396 23.71 2.31 -9.25
C ASP A 396 22.38 1.82 -9.84
N PRO A 397 22.33 1.44 -11.13
CA PRO A 397 21.09 0.98 -11.78
C PRO A 397 20.45 -0.22 -11.09
N ALA A 398 21.24 -1.16 -10.56
CA ALA A 398 20.71 -2.35 -9.91
C ALA A 398 20.01 -2.00 -8.59
N ALA A 399 20.65 -1.18 -7.77
CA ALA A 399 20.04 -0.67 -6.53
C ALA A 399 18.81 0.20 -6.81
N MET A 400 18.83 1.00 -7.89
CA MET A 400 17.68 1.80 -8.30
C MET A 400 16.49 0.93 -8.70
N GLU A 401 16.71 -0.08 -9.55
CA GLU A 401 15.65 -0.97 -9.99
C GLU A 401 15.03 -1.74 -8.83
N VAL A 402 15.85 -2.32 -7.94
CA VAL A 402 15.36 -3.04 -6.76
C VAL A 402 14.56 -2.13 -5.83
N ALA A 403 14.99 -0.87 -5.66
CA ALA A 403 14.23 0.10 -4.88
C ALA A 403 12.87 0.41 -5.50
N LEU A 404 12.84 0.73 -6.80
CA LEU A 404 11.62 1.08 -7.52
C LEU A 404 10.64 -0.09 -7.59
N LYS A 405 11.14 -1.30 -7.79
CA LYS A 405 10.35 -2.53 -7.77
C LYS A 405 9.66 -2.70 -6.42
N ASN A 406 10.41 -2.62 -5.32
CA ASN A 406 9.92 -2.92 -3.98
C ASN A 406 9.23 -1.75 -3.26
N TYR A 407 9.23 -0.53 -3.82
CA TYR A 407 8.61 0.63 -3.17
C TYR A 407 7.08 0.71 -3.41
N PRO A 408 6.24 0.72 -2.35
CA PRO A 408 4.77 0.71 -2.45
C PRO A 408 4.14 2.07 -2.78
N GLY A 409 4.73 2.80 -3.71
CA GLY A 409 4.27 4.14 -4.10
C GLY A 409 4.91 4.63 -5.38
N ARG A 410 4.67 5.91 -5.67
CA ARG A 410 5.29 6.65 -6.75
C ARG A 410 6.49 7.41 -6.21
N ALA A 411 7.69 6.84 -6.40
CA ALA A 411 8.94 7.40 -5.90
C ALA A 411 9.40 8.64 -6.69
N LEU A 412 10.28 9.43 -6.10
CA LEU A 412 11.16 10.36 -6.81
C LEU A 412 12.51 9.67 -7.06
N ILE A 413 12.96 9.60 -8.31
CA ILE A 413 14.33 9.18 -8.64
C ILE A 413 15.25 10.41 -8.54
N ASN A 414 16.27 10.29 -7.69
CA ASN A 414 17.34 11.26 -7.53
C ASN A 414 18.66 10.60 -7.99
N SER A 415 19.11 10.76 -9.22
CA SER A 415 18.60 11.62 -10.31
C SER A 415 19.02 11.06 -11.68
N VAL A 416 18.57 11.68 -12.77
CA VAL A 416 19.14 11.49 -14.12
C VAL A 416 20.00 12.68 -14.51
N ASN A 417 21.11 12.43 -15.19
CA ASN A 417 21.95 13.48 -15.78
C ASN A 417 22.03 13.33 -17.31
N GLY A 418 22.71 14.26 -17.97
CA GLY A 418 22.85 14.33 -19.42
C GLY A 418 23.86 13.38 -20.05
N GLU A 419 24.48 12.47 -19.29
CA GLU A 419 25.34 11.41 -19.83
C GLU A 419 24.49 10.28 -20.44
N GLU A 420 24.98 9.68 -21.53
CA GLU A 420 24.24 8.63 -22.26
C GLU A 420 23.98 7.40 -21.38
N GLU A 421 24.97 7.02 -20.55
CA GLU A 421 24.84 5.91 -19.62
C GLU A 421 23.74 6.19 -18.57
N SER A 422 23.69 7.38 -17.99
CA SER A 422 22.63 7.75 -17.04
C SER A 422 21.25 7.68 -17.69
N ILE A 423 21.09 8.25 -18.88
CA ILE A 423 19.81 8.30 -19.59
C ILE A 423 19.29 6.91 -19.95
N THR A 424 20.16 6.08 -20.53
CA THR A 424 19.80 4.74 -21.01
C THR A 424 19.44 3.76 -19.90
N HIS A 425 19.94 3.98 -18.67
CA HIS A 425 19.56 3.16 -17.51
C HIS A 425 18.37 3.75 -16.74
N VAL A 426 18.35 5.06 -16.48
CA VAL A 426 17.39 5.66 -15.54
C VAL A 426 16.02 5.92 -16.18
N MET A 427 15.95 6.41 -17.42
CA MET A 427 14.67 6.76 -18.05
C MET A 427 13.75 5.55 -18.26
N PRO A 428 14.24 4.37 -18.72
CA PRO A 428 13.41 3.18 -18.79
C PRO A 428 12.86 2.74 -17.44
N LEU A 429 13.65 2.83 -16.37
CA LEU A 429 13.21 2.50 -15.02
C LEU A 429 12.14 3.48 -14.52
N ALA A 430 12.33 4.77 -14.75
CA ALA A 430 11.34 5.80 -14.41
C ALA A 430 10.00 5.51 -15.10
N LYS A 431 10.03 5.21 -16.40
CA LYS A 431 8.83 4.88 -17.17
C LYS A 431 8.18 3.57 -16.71
N ARG A 432 8.97 2.51 -16.54
CA ARG A 432 8.48 1.17 -16.17
C ARG A 432 7.75 1.20 -14.83
N TYR A 433 8.34 1.83 -13.81
CA TYR A 433 7.78 1.81 -12.45
C TYR A 433 6.93 3.04 -12.12
N GLY A 434 6.69 3.93 -13.08
CA GLY A 434 5.86 5.13 -12.93
C GLY A 434 6.45 6.20 -12.00
N ALA A 435 7.78 6.26 -11.86
CA ALA A 435 8.45 7.16 -10.93
C ALA A 435 8.57 8.60 -11.48
N ALA A 436 8.54 9.58 -10.57
CA ALA A 436 8.93 10.95 -10.91
C ALA A 436 10.47 11.03 -11.02
N LEU A 437 10.99 11.95 -11.84
CA LEU A 437 12.38 11.97 -12.24
C LEU A 437 13.01 13.36 -12.04
N LEU A 438 14.05 13.43 -11.21
CA LEU A 438 14.86 14.64 -11.06
C LEU A 438 15.91 14.74 -12.16
N CYS A 439 15.81 15.77 -13.00
CA CYS A 439 16.77 16.09 -14.04
C CYS A 439 17.86 17.02 -13.51
N LEU A 440 19.08 16.49 -13.40
CA LEU A 440 20.27 17.22 -12.99
C LEU A 440 21.02 17.71 -14.25
N PRO A 441 21.25 19.03 -14.43
CA PRO A 441 21.96 19.57 -15.58
C PRO A 441 23.48 19.37 -15.41
N LEU A 442 23.89 18.12 -15.46
CA LEU A 442 25.28 17.65 -15.49
C LEU A 442 25.44 16.77 -16.74
N SER A 443 26.61 16.82 -17.38
CA SER A 443 26.93 15.95 -18.53
C SER A 443 28.45 15.78 -18.59
N SER A 444 28.92 15.00 -19.55
CA SER A 444 30.35 14.80 -19.79
C SER A 444 31.03 16.14 -20.12
N GLY A 445 32.04 16.53 -19.35
CA GLY A 445 32.81 17.76 -19.57
C GLY A 445 32.84 18.66 -18.34
N ASP A 446 33.00 19.96 -18.58
CA ASP A 446 33.07 20.97 -17.51
C ASP A 446 31.68 21.23 -16.90
N LEU A 447 31.66 21.52 -15.60
CA LEU A 447 30.43 21.87 -14.89
C LEU A 447 29.83 23.18 -15.44
N PRO A 448 28.51 23.24 -15.72
CA PRO A 448 27.89 24.45 -16.25
C PRO A 448 27.77 25.52 -15.16
N GLU A 449 28.66 26.51 -15.20
CA GLU A 449 28.72 27.59 -14.21
C GLU A 449 27.56 28.58 -14.37
N LYS A 450 27.15 28.90 -15.61
CA LYS A 450 26.12 29.92 -15.89
C LYS A 450 24.72 29.34 -15.94
N ALA A 451 23.74 30.14 -15.52
CA ALA A 451 22.34 29.76 -15.53
C ALA A 451 21.83 29.37 -16.93
N GLU A 452 22.23 30.09 -17.97
CA GLU A 452 21.85 29.79 -19.36
C GLU A 452 22.31 28.40 -19.81
N ASP A 453 23.53 28.01 -19.45
CA ASP A 453 24.11 26.71 -19.82
C ASP A 453 23.37 25.57 -19.10
N ARG A 454 23.02 25.78 -17.82
CA ARG A 454 22.19 24.84 -17.04
C ARG A 454 20.78 24.69 -17.63
N VAL A 455 20.20 25.78 -18.14
CA VAL A 455 18.89 25.76 -18.81
C VAL A 455 18.93 25.03 -20.14
N ALA A 456 19.96 25.25 -20.94
CA ALA A 456 20.13 24.53 -22.20
C ALA A 456 20.33 23.03 -21.98
N LEU A 457 21.11 22.65 -20.96
CA LEU A 457 21.34 21.24 -20.64
C LEU A 457 20.09 20.56 -20.07
N ALA A 458 19.36 21.23 -19.15
CA ALA A 458 18.08 20.71 -18.65
C ALA A 458 17.06 20.51 -19.79
N GLU A 459 16.97 21.45 -20.73
CA GLU A 459 16.12 21.29 -21.93
C GLU A 459 16.51 20.06 -22.75
N SER A 460 17.80 19.82 -22.93
CA SER A 460 18.28 18.62 -23.62
C SER A 460 17.87 17.33 -22.91
N ILE A 461 17.96 17.28 -21.58
CA ILE A 461 17.56 16.10 -20.78
C ILE A 461 16.04 15.90 -20.86
N VAL A 462 15.26 16.96 -20.69
CA VAL A 462 13.78 16.93 -20.79
C VAL A 462 13.33 16.43 -22.17
N ASN A 463 13.92 16.94 -23.24
CA ASN A 463 13.58 16.48 -24.60
C ASN A 463 13.93 15.01 -24.82
N ARG A 464 14.98 14.50 -24.17
CA ARG A 464 15.31 13.07 -24.20
C ARG A 464 14.31 12.23 -23.41
N ALA A 465 13.82 12.72 -22.27
CA ALA A 465 12.80 12.04 -21.47
C ALA A 465 11.52 11.76 -22.27
N TYR A 466 11.09 12.69 -23.13
CA TYR A 466 9.92 12.51 -23.99
C TYR A 466 10.06 11.35 -24.98
N ASN A 467 11.29 10.97 -25.38
CA ASN A 467 11.52 9.80 -26.25
C ASN A 467 11.32 8.47 -25.52
N TYR A 468 11.22 8.49 -24.18
CA TYR A 468 10.92 7.34 -23.32
C TYR A 468 9.48 7.40 -22.77
N ASP A 469 8.59 8.15 -23.43
CA ASP A 469 7.18 8.33 -23.05
C ASP A 469 6.93 8.91 -21.65
N LEU A 470 7.95 9.54 -21.06
CA LEU A 470 7.79 10.38 -19.88
C LEU A 470 7.09 11.68 -20.26
N GLN A 471 6.28 12.21 -19.35
CA GLN A 471 5.46 13.40 -19.55
C GLN A 471 6.01 14.58 -18.74
N PRO A 472 5.63 15.84 -19.07
CA PRO A 472 6.06 17.00 -18.30
C PRO A 472 5.82 16.89 -16.79
N HIS A 473 4.71 16.28 -16.38
CA HIS A 473 4.35 16.10 -14.98
C HIS A 473 5.17 15.00 -14.27
N ASP A 474 5.97 14.22 -14.99
CA ASP A 474 6.89 13.24 -14.41
C ASP A 474 8.24 13.87 -14.05
N LEU A 475 8.54 15.10 -14.51
CA LEU A 475 9.88 15.68 -14.48
C LEU A 475 10.01 16.81 -13.45
N LEU A 476 11.14 16.81 -12.75
CA LEU A 476 11.57 17.87 -11.84
C LEU A 476 12.96 18.36 -12.25
N LEU A 477 13.30 19.60 -11.92
CA LEU A 477 14.57 20.20 -12.33
C LEU A 477 15.46 20.57 -11.14
N ASP A 478 16.73 20.15 -11.16
CA ASP A 478 17.74 20.62 -10.22
C ASP A 478 18.51 21.81 -10.82
N PRO A 479 18.62 22.97 -10.13
CA PRO A 479 19.34 24.13 -10.66
C PRO A 479 20.88 24.03 -10.57
N LEU A 480 21.41 22.88 -10.14
CA LEU A 480 22.81 22.58 -9.83
C LEU A 480 23.43 23.59 -8.86
N VAL A 481 23.55 23.20 -7.58
CA VAL A 481 24.19 24.05 -6.57
C VAL A 481 25.68 23.79 -6.52
N LEU A 482 26.47 24.78 -6.94
CA LEU A 482 27.93 24.80 -6.75
C LEU A 482 28.29 25.53 -5.45
N THR A 483 29.39 25.13 -4.82
CA THR A 483 29.85 25.77 -3.56
C THR A 483 30.32 27.21 -3.79
N LEU A 484 30.09 28.06 -2.78
CA LEU A 484 30.67 29.41 -2.70
C LEU A 484 32.21 29.39 -2.56
N ALA A 485 32.78 28.29 -2.06
CA ALA A 485 34.22 28.20 -1.85
C ALA A 485 35.02 28.13 -3.16
N SER A 486 34.39 27.66 -4.25
CA SER A 486 35.05 27.41 -5.54
C SER A 486 34.57 28.32 -6.68
N GLY A 487 33.55 29.16 -6.48
CA GLY A 487 33.01 30.00 -7.54
C GLY A 487 32.47 31.35 -7.03
N GLU A 488 32.85 32.43 -7.71
CA GLU A 488 32.52 33.81 -7.31
C GLU A 488 31.02 34.12 -7.38
N ASP A 489 30.31 33.54 -8.36
CA ASP A 489 28.90 33.84 -8.66
C ASP A 489 27.96 32.64 -8.43
N SER A 490 28.43 31.54 -7.82
CA SER A 490 27.70 30.26 -7.72
C SER A 490 26.26 30.42 -7.23
N ALA A 491 26.04 31.14 -6.13
CA ALA A 491 24.70 31.41 -5.59
C ALA A 491 23.81 32.20 -6.56
N ARG A 492 24.36 33.24 -7.19
CA ARG A 492 23.60 34.10 -8.12
C ARG A 492 23.15 33.33 -9.34
N GLN A 493 24.00 32.46 -9.87
CA GLN A 493 23.67 31.60 -11.02
C GLN A 493 22.58 30.58 -10.67
N THR A 494 22.63 29.96 -9.48
CA THR A 494 21.55 29.06 -9.03
C THR A 494 20.21 29.78 -8.88
N LEU A 495 20.18 30.96 -8.23
CA LEU A 495 18.95 31.75 -8.08
C LEU A 495 18.39 32.22 -9.43
N LYS A 496 19.27 32.56 -10.39
CA LYS A 496 18.87 32.90 -11.75
C LYS A 496 18.32 31.68 -12.50
N THR A 497 18.92 30.52 -12.33
CA THR A 497 18.45 29.25 -12.92
C THR A 497 17.05 28.91 -12.45
N LEU A 498 16.77 29.02 -11.15
CA LEU A 498 15.42 28.79 -10.59
C LEU A 498 14.35 29.69 -11.24
N ARG A 499 14.65 30.98 -11.41
CA ARG A 499 13.73 31.91 -12.11
C ARG A 499 13.50 31.49 -13.55
N LEU A 500 14.58 31.17 -14.27
CA LEU A 500 14.49 30.73 -15.67
C LEU A 500 13.73 29.40 -15.81
N TYR A 501 13.88 28.48 -14.87
CA TYR A 501 13.13 27.22 -14.87
C TYR A 501 11.63 27.46 -14.71
N LYS A 502 11.25 28.32 -13.76
CA LYS A 502 9.84 28.71 -13.57
C LYS A 502 9.26 29.40 -14.80
N GLU A 503 10.02 30.27 -15.45
CA GLU A 503 9.58 31.01 -16.65
C GLU A 503 9.49 30.13 -17.90
N LYS A 504 10.45 29.21 -18.09
CA LYS A 504 10.59 28.43 -19.32
C LYS A 504 9.83 27.10 -19.30
N PHE A 505 9.92 26.35 -18.20
CA PHE A 505 9.35 25.01 -18.08
C PHE A 505 8.12 24.99 -17.18
N GLY A 506 8.16 25.72 -16.06
CA GLY A 506 7.12 25.67 -15.03
C GLY A 506 7.12 24.37 -14.21
N PHE A 507 8.14 23.53 -14.36
CA PHE A 507 8.27 22.26 -13.63
C PHE A 507 8.68 22.50 -12.17
N PRO A 508 8.32 21.60 -11.24
CA PRO A 508 8.83 21.65 -9.88
C PRO A 508 10.36 21.61 -9.85
N THR A 509 10.94 22.26 -8.85
CA THR A 509 12.40 22.35 -8.69
C THR A 509 12.83 21.74 -7.36
N VAL A 510 13.83 20.87 -7.42
CA VAL A 510 14.43 20.22 -6.26
C VAL A 510 15.87 20.69 -6.14
N MET A 511 16.38 20.89 -4.93
CA MET A 511 17.73 21.42 -4.76
C MET A 511 18.39 20.95 -3.48
N GLY A 512 19.60 20.37 -3.59
CA GLY A 512 20.49 20.11 -2.46
C GLY A 512 20.97 21.40 -1.78
N LEU A 513 20.36 21.78 -0.65
CA LEU A 513 20.67 23.01 0.06
C LEU A 513 22.11 23.04 0.60
N SER A 514 22.56 21.91 1.13
CA SER A 514 23.82 21.81 1.88
C SER A 514 25.09 22.00 1.03
N ASN A 515 24.97 21.92 -0.30
CA ASN A 515 26.07 22.05 -1.26
C ASN A 515 26.63 23.47 -1.34
N ILE A 516 25.79 24.50 -1.16
CA ILE A 516 26.19 25.91 -1.31
C ILE A 516 27.30 26.33 -0.35
N SER A 517 27.30 25.75 0.85
CA SER A 517 28.18 26.12 1.96
C SER A 517 29.34 25.15 2.19
N PHE A 518 29.54 24.17 1.31
CA PHE A 518 30.63 23.21 1.46
C PHE A 518 31.99 23.92 1.48
N GLY A 519 32.79 23.71 2.52
CA GLY A 519 34.07 24.41 2.71
C GLY A 519 33.98 25.81 3.34
N MET A 520 32.78 26.31 3.66
CA MET A 520 32.57 27.62 4.28
C MET A 520 32.36 27.53 5.79
N PRO A 521 32.75 28.55 6.59
CA PRO A 521 32.36 28.64 8.00
C PRO A 521 30.88 29.04 8.15
N GLN A 522 30.30 28.83 9.33
CA GLN A 522 28.93 29.26 9.65
C GLN A 522 27.86 28.73 8.67
N ARG A 523 28.05 27.50 8.19
CA ARG A 523 27.19 26.83 7.19
C ARG A 523 25.69 26.92 7.49
N PRO A 524 25.19 26.66 8.72
CA PRO A 524 23.76 26.74 9.01
C PRO A 524 23.15 28.12 8.70
N TYR A 525 23.88 29.20 9.00
CA TYR A 525 23.41 30.55 8.72
C TYR A 525 23.37 30.84 7.22
N LEU A 526 24.45 30.48 6.49
CA LEU A 526 24.50 30.65 5.03
C LEU A 526 23.41 29.84 4.32
N ASN A 527 23.21 28.58 4.73
CA ASN A 527 22.16 27.71 4.19
C ASN A 527 20.78 28.33 4.43
N GLY A 528 20.49 28.83 5.62
CA GLY A 528 19.20 29.48 5.93
C GLY A 528 18.94 30.71 5.05
N GLN A 529 19.90 31.62 4.92
CA GLN A 529 19.73 32.82 4.09
C GLN A 529 19.59 32.48 2.60
N PHE A 530 20.39 31.52 2.11
CA PHE A 530 20.30 31.08 0.73
C PHE A 530 18.96 30.39 0.43
N LEU A 531 18.45 29.58 1.35
CA LEU A 531 17.15 28.93 1.24
C LEU A 531 16.03 29.96 1.07
N THR A 532 16.02 31.02 1.89
CA THR A 532 15.03 32.11 1.77
C THR A 532 15.06 32.75 0.37
N MET A 533 16.26 33.05 -0.14
CA MET A 533 16.42 33.61 -1.48
C MET A 533 15.99 32.64 -2.58
N ALA A 534 16.26 31.33 -2.40
CA ALA A 534 15.93 30.28 -3.37
C ALA A 534 14.41 30.07 -3.46
N LEU A 535 13.72 29.99 -2.32
CA LEU A 535 12.25 29.91 -2.26
C LEU A 535 11.61 31.11 -2.95
N ALA A 536 12.09 32.33 -2.66
CA ALA A 536 11.64 33.54 -3.34
C ALA A 536 11.95 33.56 -4.86
N SER A 537 12.95 32.79 -5.30
CA SER A 537 13.36 32.69 -6.70
C SER A 537 12.67 31.55 -7.46
N GLY A 538 11.82 30.75 -6.80
CA GLY A 538 11.03 29.69 -7.44
C GLY A 538 11.37 28.27 -7.00
N LEU A 539 12.26 28.06 -6.02
CA LEU A 539 12.47 26.72 -5.44
C LEU A 539 11.17 26.17 -4.86
N THR A 540 10.81 24.93 -5.20
CA THR A 540 9.60 24.28 -4.66
C THR A 540 9.92 23.24 -3.60
N THR A 541 11.08 22.58 -3.68
CA THR A 541 11.33 21.39 -2.87
C THR A 541 12.81 21.29 -2.43
N PRO A 542 13.25 21.98 -1.37
CA PRO A 542 14.62 21.83 -0.87
C PRO A 542 14.91 20.43 -0.31
N ILE A 543 16.04 19.85 -0.71
CA ILE A 543 16.71 18.77 0.04
C ILE A 543 17.55 19.43 1.13
N MET A 544 17.17 19.22 2.38
CA MET A 544 17.78 19.87 3.54
C MET A 544 17.63 19.03 4.81
N ASN A 545 18.46 19.30 5.82
CA ASN A 545 18.29 18.71 7.15
C ASN A 545 17.19 19.47 7.94
N PRO A 546 16.00 18.88 8.18
CA PRO A 546 14.91 19.54 8.90
C PRO A 546 15.23 19.77 10.39
N LEU A 547 16.17 19.01 10.97
CA LEU A 547 16.64 19.20 12.34
C LEU A 547 17.60 20.39 12.48
N ASN A 548 18.04 20.99 11.37
CA ASN A 548 18.82 22.21 11.41
C ASN A 548 17.90 23.41 11.67
N TYR A 549 17.90 23.89 12.91
CA TYR A 549 17.04 24.99 13.35
C TYR A 549 17.11 26.24 12.46
N ALA A 550 18.31 26.65 12.00
CA ALA A 550 18.45 27.81 11.14
C ALA A 550 17.78 27.61 9.76
N ALA A 551 17.93 26.41 9.18
CA ALA A 551 17.30 26.07 7.91
C ALA A 551 15.77 25.92 8.07
N LYS A 552 15.30 25.25 9.13
CA LYS A 552 13.86 25.10 9.42
C LYS A 552 13.18 26.45 9.65
N LYS A 553 13.81 27.33 10.43
CA LYS A 553 13.30 28.70 10.67
C LYS A 553 13.26 29.51 9.38
N ALA A 554 14.27 29.39 8.52
CA ALA A 554 14.26 30.02 7.21
C ALA A 554 13.13 29.50 6.32
N PHE A 555 12.89 28.19 6.30
CA PHE A 555 11.81 27.57 5.53
C PHE A 555 10.42 28.06 5.96
N VAL A 556 10.11 27.98 7.27
CA VAL A 556 8.81 28.40 7.80
C VAL A 556 8.60 29.89 7.58
N SER A 557 9.59 30.72 7.93
CA SER A 557 9.50 32.18 7.75
C SER A 557 9.30 32.56 6.27
N SER A 558 10.02 31.90 5.36
CA SER A 558 9.88 32.15 3.92
C SER A 558 8.52 31.71 3.40
N SER A 559 8.04 30.54 3.83
CA SER A 559 6.70 30.05 3.48
C SER A 559 5.62 31.04 3.92
N THR A 560 5.73 31.57 5.14
CA THR A 560 4.81 32.61 5.64
C THR A 560 4.89 33.90 4.83
N LEU A 561 6.09 34.41 4.56
CA LEU A 561 6.29 35.65 3.79
C LEU A 561 5.82 35.53 2.33
N LEU A 562 5.90 34.32 1.75
CA LEU A 562 5.44 34.02 0.40
C LEU A 562 3.93 33.71 0.34
N GLY A 563 3.22 33.72 1.48
CA GLY A 563 1.76 33.57 1.54
C GLY A 563 1.26 32.13 1.64
N TRP A 564 2.14 31.16 1.93
CA TRP A 564 1.77 29.74 2.06
C TRP A 564 1.28 29.34 3.46
N ASP A 565 1.28 30.27 4.41
CA ASP A 565 0.82 30.07 5.79
C ASP A 565 -0.33 31.05 6.11
N PRO A 566 -1.58 30.69 5.76
CA PRO A 566 -2.74 31.54 6.00
C PRO A 566 -2.88 31.91 7.48
N GLY A 567 -2.92 33.21 7.77
CA GLY A 567 -2.99 33.71 9.15
C GLY A 567 -1.70 33.52 9.96
N SER A 568 -0.59 33.15 9.31
CA SER A 568 0.69 32.88 9.96
C SER A 568 0.61 31.80 11.06
N ALA A 569 -0.30 30.85 10.90
CA ALA A 569 -0.66 29.88 11.93
C ALA A 569 0.50 28.92 12.24
N GLU A 570 1.20 28.42 11.22
CA GLU A 570 2.38 27.57 11.41
C GLU A 570 3.52 28.36 12.06
N PHE A 571 3.78 29.57 11.60
CA PHE A 571 4.81 30.42 12.19
C PHE A 571 4.55 30.73 13.68
N ILE A 572 3.31 31.10 14.02
CA ILE A 572 2.92 31.39 15.42
C ILE A 572 3.00 30.13 16.27
N LYS A 573 2.54 28.99 15.76
CA LYS A 573 2.62 27.71 16.47
C LYS A 573 4.07 27.35 16.79
N GLU A 574 4.96 27.49 15.81
CA GLU A 574 6.34 27.02 15.94
C GLU A 574 7.24 28.00 16.70
N TYR A 575 7.05 29.31 16.52
CA TYR A 575 7.96 30.34 17.03
C TYR A 575 7.30 31.44 17.87
N GLY A 576 5.97 31.47 17.99
CA GLY A 576 5.22 32.57 18.63
C GLY A 576 5.44 32.73 20.14
N TYR A 577 6.07 31.74 20.79
CA TYR A 577 6.37 31.72 22.22
C TYR A 577 7.87 31.68 22.53
N GLU A 578 8.73 31.84 21.51
CA GLU A 578 10.17 31.96 21.75
C GLU A 578 10.51 33.31 22.38
N ASP A 579 11.26 33.30 23.48
CA ASP A 579 11.73 34.53 24.12
C ASP A 579 12.72 35.25 23.18
N GLU A 580 12.38 36.47 22.72
CA GLU A 580 13.23 37.29 21.83
C GLU A 580 14.65 37.49 22.39
N ALA A 581 14.83 37.40 23.71
CA ALA A 581 16.10 37.55 24.42
C ALA A 581 16.92 36.24 24.55
N THR A 582 16.37 35.08 24.18
CA THR A 582 17.03 33.76 24.31
C THR A 582 17.32 33.07 22.98
N ALA A 583 17.22 33.78 21.85
CA ALA A 583 17.58 33.26 20.53
C ALA A 583 19.00 32.64 20.58
N PRO A 584 19.14 31.30 20.48
CA PRO A 584 20.44 30.67 20.67
C PRO A 584 21.36 31.04 19.52
N GLY A 585 22.49 31.65 19.84
CA GLY A 585 23.64 31.66 18.95
C GLY A 585 24.14 30.22 18.78
N ASN A 586 24.06 29.69 17.55
CA ASN A 586 24.83 28.55 17.03
C ASN A 586 24.83 27.22 17.81
N ALA A 587 24.00 27.04 18.83
CA ALA A 587 23.79 25.73 19.44
C ALA A 587 22.64 25.03 18.72
N ALA A 588 22.90 23.84 18.16
CA ALA A 588 21.83 22.93 17.80
C ALA A 588 20.96 22.71 19.05
N PRO A 589 19.64 22.90 19.00
CA PRO A 589 18.79 22.51 20.11
C PRO A 589 19.02 21.02 20.39
N LYS A 590 19.01 20.64 21.67
CA LYS A 590 18.66 19.25 21.99
C LYS A 590 17.31 19.04 21.32
N GLY A 591 17.21 18.00 20.48
CA GLY A 591 15.95 17.65 19.83
C GLY A 591 14.80 17.61 20.83
N PRO A 592 13.54 17.71 20.36
CA PRO A 592 12.37 17.71 21.23
C PRO A 592 12.47 16.63 22.32
N ASP A 593 12.00 16.95 23.53
CA ASP A 593 12.00 16.03 24.66
C ASP A 593 11.17 14.78 24.33
N LYS A 594 11.89 13.77 23.84
CA LYS A 594 11.65 12.32 23.85
C LYS A 594 10.28 11.82 23.42
N ALA A 595 10.26 11.32 22.19
CA ALA A 595 9.91 9.93 21.91
C ALA A 595 11.12 9.19 21.32
N SER A 596 12.27 9.25 22.00
CA SER A 596 13.40 8.35 21.73
C SER A 596 13.57 7.39 22.90
N PHE A 597 14.10 6.19 22.66
CA PHE A 597 14.40 5.20 23.72
C PHE A 597 15.60 5.61 24.61
N ASP A 598 15.95 6.91 24.62
CA ASP A 598 17.03 7.50 25.44
C ASP A 598 16.47 8.14 26.72
N SER A 599 15.28 7.73 27.19
CA SER A 599 14.73 8.15 28.48
C SER A 599 15.47 7.52 29.66
N ASN A 600 15.35 8.12 30.85
CA ASN A 600 15.88 7.52 32.08
C ASN A 600 14.95 6.42 32.63
N ASP A 601 13.76 6.24 32.05
CA ASP A 601 12.78 5.22 32.42
C ASP A 601 12.90 4.03 31.45
N PRO A 602 13.39 2.86 31.90
CA PRO A 602 13.52 1.68 31.05
C PRO A 602 12.19 1.21 30.45
N LEU A 603 11.08 1.33 31.18
CA LEU A 603 9.76 0.90 30.69
C LEU A 603 9.22 1.87 29.62
N ALA A 604 9.47 3.16 29.75
CA ALA A 604 9.15 4.13 28.71
C ALA A 604 9.97 3.88 27.43
N ASN A 605 11.25 3.52 27.58
CA ASN A 605 12.10 3.19 26.44
C ASN A 605 11.63 1.92 25.72
N ILE A 606 11.30 0.88 26.49
CA ILE A 606 10.73 -0.37 25.96
C ILE A 606 9.40 -0.11 25.26
N ARG A 607 8.49 0.68 25.87
CA ARG A 607 7.21 1.06 25.25
C ARG A 607 7.40 1.76 23.92
N ALA A 608 8.17 2.85 23.92
CA ALA A 608 8.45 3.61 22.70
C ALA A 608 9.10 2.73 21.63
N CYS A 609 10.01 1.82 22.02
CA CYS A 609 10.71 0.91 21.10
C CYS A 609 9.75 -0.06 20.41
N VAL A 610 8.76 -0.61 21.15
CA VAL A 610 7.69 -1.41 20.57
C VAL A 610 6.76 -0.56 19.69
N GLU A 611 6.32 0.61 20.16
CA GLU A 611 5.45 1.50 19.37
C GLU A 611 6.09 1.95 18.05
N GLN A 612 7.42 2.02 17.98
CA GLN A 612 8.19 2.40 16.79
C GLN A 612 8.66 1.20 15.96
N GLY A 613 8.39 -0.04 16.39
CA GLY A 613 8.77 -1.23 15.62
C GLY A 613 10.29 -1.49 15.57
N GLU A 614 11.04 -1.13 16.62
CA GLU A 614 12.50 -1.23 16.65
C GLU A 614 13.03 -2.58 17.19
N LYS A 615 12.88 -3.63 16.39
CA LYS A 615 13.26 -5.02 16.69
C LYS A 615 14.72 -5.23 17.08
N GLU A 616 15.66 -4.46 16.53
CA GLU A 616 17.09 -4.60 16.86
C GLU A 616 17.39 -3.95 18.22
N ALA A 617 16.82 -2.77 18.49
CA ALA A 617 17.09 -2.02 19.73
C ALA A 617 16.41 -2.63 20.96
N ILE A 618 15.25 -3.28 20.80
CA ILE A 618 14.48 -3.84 21.91
C ILE A 618 15.27 -4.92 22.67
N VAL A 619 16.11 -5.68 21.97
CA VAL A 619 16.93 -6.75 22.54
C VAL A 619 17.87 -6.20 23.60
N ASP A 620 18.56 -5.09 23.30
CA ASP A 620 19.50 -4.47 24.23
C ASP A 620 18.79 -3.74 25.38
N LEU A 621 17.65 -3.10 25.10
CA LEU A 621 16.82 -2.45 26.12
C LEU A 621 16.30 -3.45 27.15
N VAL A 622 15.80 -4.60 26.69
CA VAL A 622 15.32 -5.69 27.56
C VAL A 622 16.47 -6.30 28.36
N LYS A 623 17.61 -6.61 27.71
CA LYS A 623 18.82 -7.12 28.40
C LYS A 623 19.26 -6.18 29.52
N LYS A 624 19.29 -4.88 29.24
CA LYS A 624 19.66 -3.85 30.23
C LYS A 624 18.64 -3.77 31.36
N ALA A 625 17.34 -3.71 31.07
CA ALA A 625 16.30 -3.66 32.09
C ALA A 625 16.34 -4.87 33.04
N LEU A 626 16.57 -6.07 32.49
CA LEU A 626 16.75 -7.29 33.28
C LEU A 626 18.05 -7.26 34.11
N ALA A 627 19.15 -6.79 33.53
CA ALA A 627 20.42 -6.63 34.25
C ALA A 627 20.32 -5.61 35.40
N ASP A 628 19.50 -4.57 35.23
CA ASP A 628 19.19 -3.56 36.25
C ASP A 628 18.19 -4.07 37.31
N GLY A 629 17.77 -5.34 37.23
CA GLY A 629 16.95 -6.02 38.24
C GLY A 629 15.44 -5.83 38.08
N MET A 630 14.97 -5.38 36.92
CA MET A 630 13.54 -5.21 36.66
C MET A 630 12.83 -6.56 36.54
N ASP A 631 11.62 -6.65 37.10
CA ASP A 631 10.78 -7.85 37.01
C ASP A 631 10.36 -8.10 35.55
N PRO A 632 10.61 -9.30 34.98
CA PRO A 632 10.15 -9.68 33.65
C PRO A 632 8.64 -9.49 33.43
N LEU A 633 7.83 -9.69 34.48
CA LEU A 633 6.39 -9.45 34.41
C LEU A 633 6.06 -7.97 34.25
N ASP A 634 6.82 -7.09 34.88
CA ASP A 634 6.65 -5.64 34.71
C ASP A 634 7.08 -5.20 33.31
N ILE A 635 8.19 -5.73 32.78
CA ILE A 635 8.61 -5.49 31.38
C ILE A 635 7.50 -5.95 30.42
N THR A 636 6.95 -7.14 30.64
CA THR A 636 5.90 -7.69 29.79
C THR A 636 4.61 -6.88 29.85
N LYS A 637 4.11 -6.58 31.06
CA LYS A 637 2.81 -5.90 31.22
C LYS A 637 2.87 -4.41 30.93
N LYS A 638 3.78 -3.69 31.61
CA LYS A 638 3.87 -2.22 31.57
C LYS A 638 4.76 -1.72 30.44
N GLY A 639 5.62 -2.59 29.90
CA GLY A 639 6.45 -2.29 28.74
C GLY A 639 5.77 -2.73 27.44
N LEU A 640 5.66 -4.05 27.25
CA LEU A 640 5.27 -4.64 25.97
C LEU A 640 3.75 -4.57 25.71
N SER A 641 2.92 -5.05 26.63
CA SER A 641 1.46 -5.09 26.44
C SER A 641 0.84 -3.70 26.36
N GLU A 642 1.25 -2.75 27.21
CA GLU A 642 0.77 -1.36 27.12
C GLU A 642 1.10 -0.72 25.78
N ALA A 643 2.29 -0.95 25.23
CA ALA A 643 2.66 -0.44 23.91
C ALA A 643 1.76 -1.02 22.80
N MET A 644 1.48 -2.33 22.84
CA MET A 644 0.57 -2.96 21.88
C MET A 644 -0.87 -2.47 21.98
N ASN A 645 -1.35 -2.15 23.18
CA ASN A 645 -2.68 -1.52 23.33
C ASN A 645 -2.72 -0.14 22.64
N VAL A 646 -1.68 0.68 22.83
CA VAL A 646 -1.58 1.99 22.15
C VAL A 646 -1.50 1.83 20.62
N VAL A 647 -0.74 0.85 20.13
CA VAL A 647 -0.68 0.51 18.70
C VAL A 647 -2.06 0.09 18.18
N GLY A 648 -2.78 -0.75 18.93
CA GLY A 648 -4.13 -1.18 18.61
C GLY A 648 -5.13 -0.03 18.54
N ASP A 649 -5.11 0.88 19.52
CA ASP A 649 -5.95 2.07 19.57
C ASP A 649 -5.66 3.02 18.39
N LYS A 650 -4.38 3.21 18.05
CA LYS A 650 -3.98 4.04 16.91
C LYS A 650 -4.41 3.41 15.58
N PHE A 651 -4.34 2.10 15.41
CA PHE A 651 -4.85 1.43 14.21
C PHE A 651 -6.39 1.49 14.13
N GLY A 652 -7.10 1.22 15.23
CA GLY A 652 -8.56 1.30 15.28
C GLY A 652 -9.12 2.72 15.05
N SER A 653 -8.29 3.75 15.25
CA SER A 653 -8.61 5.15 14.91
C SER A 653 -8.05 5.60 13.55
N GLY A 654 -7.47 4.69 12.76
CA GLY A 654 -6.93 4.96 11.42
C GLY A 654 -5.63 5.79 11.41
N LYS A 655 -4.93 5.89 12.56
CA LYS A 655 -3.65 6.62 12.72
C LYS A 655 -2.41 5.73 12.52
N LEU A 656 -2.56 4.42 12.62
CA LEU A 656 -1.55 3.44 12.22
C LEU A 656 -2.19 2.48 11.22
N PHE A 657 -1.37 1.86 10.37
CA PHE A 657 -1.82 0.88 9.40
C PHE A 657 -1.22 -0.49 9.69
N LEU A 658 -1.70 -1.52 8.99
CA LEU A 658 -1.26 -2.90 9.17
C LEU A 658 0.28 -3.05 9.18
N PRO A 659 1.05 -2.39 8.29
CA PRO A 659 2.50 -2.32 8.38
C PRO A 659 3.07 -2.02 9.78
N GLN A 660 2.66 -0.90 10.38
CA GLN A 660 3.18 -0.48 11.67
C GLN A 660 2.78 -1.42 12.81
N VAL A 661 1.58 -2.00 12.72
CA VAL A 661 1.10 -2.99 13.68
C VAL A 661 1.97 -4.25 13.63
N MET A 662 2.32 -4.72 12.43
CA MET A 662 3.19 -5.87 12.25
C MET A 662 4.60 -5.61 12.80
N LEU A 663 5.20 -4.44 12.50
CA LEU A 663 6.51 -4.06 13.05
C LEU A 663 6.52 -4.03 14.58
N ALA A 664 5.49 -3.43 15.19
CA ALA A 664 5.36 -3.38 16.65
C ALA A 664 5.23 -4.79 17.25
N ALA A 665 4.44 -5.65 16.62
CA ALA A 665 4.23 -7.01 17.06
C ALA A 665 5.51 -7.86 16.93
N GLU A 666 6.26 -7.73 15.83
CA GLU A 666 7.59 -8.38 15.69
C GLU A 666 8.60 -7.91 16.75
N THR A 667 8.58 -6.61 17.06
CA THR A 667 9.43 -6.02 18.09
C THR A 667 9.07 -6.56 19.47
N MET A 668 7.78 -6.70 19.75
CA MET A 668 7.26 -7.36 20.96
C MET A 668 7.72 -8.81 21.05
N GLN A 669 7.67 -9.57 19.94
CA GLN A 669 8.11 -10.96 19.88
C GLN A 669 9.62 -11.09 20.14
N ALA A 670 10.45 -10.22 19.55
CA ALA A 670 11.89 -10.19 19.81
C ALA A 670 12.20 -9.89 21.28
N ALA A 671 11.43 -8.99 21.92
CA ALA A 671 11.51 -8.73 23.35
C ALA A 671 11.21 -10.00 24.17
N PHE A 672 10.10 -10.68 23.85
CA PHE A 672 9.70 -11.92 24.53
C PHE A 672 10.76 -13.01 24.43
N ASN A 673 11.31 -13.22 23.23
CA ASN A 673 12.36 -14.21 23.00
C ASN A 673 13.61 -13.87 23.83
N THR A 674 13.99 -12.59 23.90
CA THR A 674 15.10 -12.13 24.73
C THR A 674 14.86 -12.40 26.23
N ILE A 675 13.66 -12.15 26.74
CA ILE A 675 13.30 -12.46 28.13
C ILE A 675 13.42 -13.97 28.40
N LYS A 676 12.91 -14.81 27.49
CA LYS A 676 12.96 -16.28 27.60
C LYS A 676 14.39 -16.82 27.62
N GLU A 677 15.28 -16.26 26.80
CA GLU A 677 16.70 -16.67 26.76
C GLU A 677 17.42 -16.40 28.09
N ILE A 678 17.11 -15.28 28.75
CA ILE A 678 17.79 -14.85 29.98
C ILE A 678 17.17 -15.50 31.22
N ILE A 679 15.86 -15.78 31.19
CA ILE A 679 15.11 -16.36 32.30
C ILE A 679 14.36 -17.60 31.80
N PRO A 680 15.05 -18.74 31.67
CA PRO A 680 14.45 -19.98 31.16
C PRO A 680 13.43 -20.63 32.10
N ALA A 681 13.23 -20.09 33.32
CA ALA A 681 12.45 -20.71 34.39
C ALA A 681 11.15 -19.97 34.77
N SER A 682 10.60 -19.11 33.91
CA SER A 682 9.29 -18.51 34.13
C SER A 682 8.22 -19.23 33.28
N ASP A 683 7.44 -20.10 33.92
CA ASP A 683 6.15 -20.61 33.38
C ASP A 683 5.12 -19.46 33.17
N SER A 684 5.46 -18.22 33.55
CA SER A 684 4.60 -17.04 33.49
C SER A 684 4.54 -16.32 32.13
N LEU A 685 5.27 -16.80 31.11
CA LEU A 685 5.32 -16.18 29.77
C LEU A 685 4.43 -16.85 28.72
N ASP A 686 3.73 -17.94 29.04
CA ASP A 686 2.71 -18.52 28.16
C ASP A 686 1.39 -17.76 28.34
N LYS A 687 0.99 -16.96 27.34
CA LYS A 687 -0.32 -16.29 27.36
C LYS A 687 -1.48 -17.26 27.11
N GLY A 688 -1.19 -18.50 26.73
CA GLY A 688 -2.17 -19.52 26.41
C GLY A 688 -2.12 -19.94 24.94
N THR A 689 -2.79 -21.05 24.65
CA THR A 689 -2.89 -21.58 23.29
C THR A 689 -4.20 -21.16 22.64
N VAL A 690 -4.11 -20.64 21.41
CA VAL A 690 -5.25 -20.29 20.56
C VAL A 690 -5.22 -21.16 19.31
N VAL A 691 -6.33 -21.82 19.01
CA VAL A 691 -6.52 -22.52 17.73
C VAL A 691 -7.12 -21.52 16.74
N VAL A 692 -6.61 -21.47 15.51
CA VAL A 692 -7.17 -20.64 14.44
C VAL A 692 -7.42 -21.47 13.20
N ALA A 693 -8.56 -21.24 12.54
CA ALA A 693 -8.97 -21.96 11.34
C ALA A 693 -9.91 -21.11 10.48
N THR A 694 -9.93 -21.34 9.17
CA THR A 694 -11.14 -21.03 8.39
C THR A 694 -12.08 -22.21 8.48
N VAL A 695 -13.38 -21.92 8.42
CA VAL A 695 -14.39 -22.98 8.46
C VAL A 695 -14.35 -23.84 7.19
N LYS A 696 -14.90 -25.05 7.29
CA LYS A 696 -15.09 -25.95 6.16
C LYS A 696 -15.67 -25.23 4.95
N GLY A 697 -15.19 -25.58 3.76
CA GLY A 697 -15.55 -25.01 2.47
C GLY A 697 -14.94 -23.63 2.20
N ASP A 698 -14.34 -22.97 3.20
CA ASP A 698 -13.73 -21.66 3.02
C ASP A 698 -12.22 -21.79 2.81
N ILE A 699 -11.81 -21.67 1.55
CA ILE A 699 -10.39 -21.72 1.17
C ILE A 699 -9.69 -20.36 1.29
N HIS A 700 -10.40 -19.31 1.69
CA HIS A 700 -9.82 -17.98 1.83
C HIS A 700 -9.29 -17.81 3.25
N ASP A 701 -7.98 -17.74 3.38
CA ASP A 701 -7.28 -17.78 4.66
C ASP A 701 -6.62 -16.46 5.06
N LEU A 702 -6.74 -15.41 4.25
CA LEU A 702 -6.05 -14.15 4.47
C LEU A 702 -6.36 -13.53 5.85
N GLY A 703 -7.64 -13.38 6.18
CA GLY A 703 -8.07 -12.83 7.47
C GLY A 703 -7.60 -13.69 8.66
N LYS A 704 -7.64 -15.02 8.52
CA LYS A 704 -7.10 -15.95 9.52
C LYS A 704 -5.59 -15.79 9.66
N ASN A 705 -4.84 -15.70 8.57
CA ASN A 705 -3.39 -15.53 8.58
C ASN A 705 -3.00 -14.22 9.27
N ILE A 706 -3.72 -13.13 9.01
CA ILE A 706 -3.52 -11.85 9.71
C ILE A 706 -3.76 -12.01 11.21
N VAL A 707 -4.89 -12.60 11.63
CA VAL A 707 -5.21 -12.83 13.05
C VAL A 707 -4.19 -13.75 13.71
N ALA A 708 -3.78 -14.83 13.03
CA ALA A 708 -2.78 -15.79 13.50
C ALA A 708 -1.45 -15.09 13.76
N ALA A 709 -0.94 -14.34 12.77
CA ALA A 709 0.31 -13.60 12.89
C ALA A 709 0.24 -12.54 14.01
N LEU A 710 -0.87 -11.80 14.11
CA LEU A 710 -1.04 -10.79 15.15
C LEU A 710 -1.09 -11.41 16.56
N LEU A 711 -1.81 -12.54 16.75
CA LEU A 711 -1.86 -13.23 18.03
C LEU A 711 -0.51 -13.90 18.38
N GLU A 712 0.14 -14.54 17.42
CA GLU A 712 1.47 -15.14 17.63
C GLU A 712 2.49 -14.09 18.06
N ASN A 713 2.50 -12.95 17.36
CA ASN A 713 3.37 -11.83 17.68
C ASN A 713 3.01 -11.17 19.03
N ASN A 714 1.77 -11.36 19.53
CA ASN A 714 1.34 -10.93 20.87
C ASN A 714 1.70 -11.92 22.00
N GLY A 715 2.42 -13.00 21.69
CA GLY A 715 2.93 -13.97 22.65
C GLY A 715 2.00 -15.17 22.93
N TYR A 716 0.96 -15.37 22.10
CA TYR A 716 0.13 -16.58 22.15
C TYR A 716 0.78 -17.73 21.40
N LYS A 717 0.57 -18.97 21.87
CA LYS A 717 0.88 -20.14 21.07
C LYS A 717 -0.25 -20.36 20.06
N ILE A 718 0.05 -20.26 18.78
CA ILE A 718 -0.94 -20.47 17.72
C ILE A 718 -0.88 -21.90 17.20
N VAL A 719 -2.05 -22.54 17.16
CA VAL A 719 -2.28 -23.79 16.45
C VAL A 719 -3.11 -23.44 15.24
N ASP A 720 -2.43 -23.18 14.14
CA ASP A 720 -3.05 -22.85 12.88
C ASP A 720 -3.42 -24.13 12.13
N LEU A 721 -4.71 -24.36 11.96
CA LEU A 721 -5.23 -25.52 11.23
C LEU A 721 -5.33 -25.26 9.72
N GLY A 722 -4.99 -24.04 9.29
CA GLY A 722 -5.10 -23.62 7.90
C GLY A 722 -6.54 -23.33 7.53
N LYS A 723 -6.93 -23.83 6.35
CA LYS A 723 -8.19 -23.53 5.71
C LYS A 723 -8.99 -24.77 5.34
N ASP A 724 -10.27 -24.57 5.02
CA ASP A 724 -11.21 -25.65 4.73
C ASP A 724 -11.19 -26.73 5.83
N VAL A 725 -11.36 -26.31 7.08
CA VAL A 725 -11.15 -27.19 8.23
C VAL A 725 -12.48 -27.76 8.72
N ASP A 726 -12.57 -29.09 8.73
CA ASP A 726 -13.72 -29.81 9.30
C ASP A 726 -13.94 -29.48 10.79
N PRO A 727 -15.21 -29.30 11.24
CA PRO A 727 -15.54 -29.07 12.65
C PRO A 727 -14.91 -30.08 13.61
N GLU A 728 -14.85 -31.36 13.23
CA GLU A 728 -14.26 -32.42 14.03
C GLU A 728 -12.75 -32.23 14.23
N VAL A 729 -12.04 -31.75 13.20
CA VAL A 729 -10.59 -31.46 13.27
C VAL A 729 -10.35 -30.29 14.23
N ILE A 730 -11.19 -29.25 14.16
CA ILE A 730 -11.13 -28.10 15.09
C ILE A 730 -11.35 -28.59 16.53
N VAL A 731 -12.39 -29.40 16.77
CA VAL A 731 -12.69 -29.98 18.09
C VAL A 731 -11.52 -30.82 18.61
N GLN A 732 -10.89 -31.62 17.74
CA GLN A 732 -9.77 -32.46 18.12
C GLN A 732 -8.52 -31.62 18.46
N ALA A 733 -8.20 -30.63 17.63
CA ALA A 733 -7.08 -29.71 17.88
C ALA A 733 -7.23 -28.94 19.20
N ILE A 734 -8.45 -28.50 19.53
CA ILE A 734 -8.76 -27.85 20.81
C ILE A 734 -8.45 -28.80 21.98
N LYS A 735 -8.83 -30.09 21.87
CA LYS A 735 -8.57 -31.09 22.92
C LYS A 735 -7.08 -31.38 23.07
N ASP A 736 -6.39 -31.63 21.96
CA ASP A 736 -4.98 -32.04 21.97
C ASP A 736 -4.07 -30.93 22.49
N ASN A 737 -4.40 -29.68 22.17
CA ASN A 737 -3.62 -28.52 22.58
C ASN A 737 -4.17 -27.81 23.83
N LYS A 738 -5.28 -28.31 24.40
CA LYS A 738 -5.98 -27.71 25.55
C LYS A 738 -6.24 -26.21 25.35
N ALA A 739 -6.65 -25.83 24.14
CA ALA A 739 -6.84 -24.42 23.78
C ALA A 739 -8.06 -23.83 24.50
N ALA A 740 -7.85 -22.70 25.18
CA ALA A 740 -8.91 -22.00 25.91
C ALA A 740 -9.74 -21.08 25.00
N LEU A 741 -9.17 -20.68 23.87
CA LEU A 741 -9.78 -19.85 22.83
C LEU A 741 -9.62 -20.53 21.47
N VAL A 742 -10.64 -20.45 20.64
CA VAL A 742 -10.57 -20.78 19.21
C VAL A 742 -11.10 -19.59 18.40
N GLY A 743 -10.33 -19.16 17.41
CA GLY A 743 -10.73 -18.18 16.41
C GLY A 743 -11.12 -18.89 15.12
N ILE A 744 -12.37 -18.76 14.68
CA ILE A 744 -12.82 -19.30 13.38
C ILE A 744 -13.24 -18.15 12.46
N CYS A 745 -12.83 -18.24 11.20
CA CYS A 745 -13.06 -17.20 10.20
C CYS A 745 -13.88 -17.74 9.03
N SER A 746 -14.74 -16.88 8.47
CA SER A 746 -15.41 -17.10 7.18
C SER A 746 -15.28 -15.81 6.36
N LEU A 747 -14.65 -15.90 5.19
CA LEU A 747 -14.51 -14.79 4.25
C LEU A 747 -15.50 -14.90 3.09
N MET A 748 -16.05 -16.09 2.84
CA MET A 748 -17.13 -16.26 1.87
C MET A 748 -18.47 -16.26 2.57
N THR A 749 -19.44 -15.59 1.95
CA THR A 749 -20.83 -15.63 2.37
C THR A 749 -21.37 -17.05 2.45
N THR A 750 -20.94 -17.92 1.55
CA THR A 750 -21.46 -19.29 1.44
C THR A 750 -20.98 -20.24 2.51
N THR A 751 -19.88 -19.91 3.18
CA THR A 751 -19.29 -20.74 4.23
C THR A 751 -19.70 -20.28 5.62
N MET A 752 -20.42 -19.15 5.74
CA MET A 752 -20.95 -18.66 7.01
C MET A 752 -21.71 -19.75 7.80
N PRO A 753 -22.62 -20.56 7.22
CA PRO A 753 -23.31 -21.61 7.97
C PRO A 753 -22.38 -22.64 8.64
N GLN A 754 -21.14 -22.79 8.16
CA GLN A 754 -20.15 -23.69 8.75
C GLN A 754 -19.60 -23.14 10.08
N ILE A 755 -19.73 -21.84 10.34
CA ILE A 755 -19.50 -21.26 11.69
C ILE A 755 -20.51 -21.86 12.67
N ASP A 756 -21.81 -21.89 12.33
CA ASP A 756 -22.85 -22.49 13.18
C ASP A 756 -22.52 -23.97 13.48
N ASN A 757 -22.13 -24.71 12.44
CA ASN A 757 -21.82 -26.14 12.55
C ASN A 757 -20.59 -26.37 13.44
N THR A 758 -19.57 -25.53 13.30
CA THR A 758 -18.35 -25.59 14.10
C THR A 758 -18.63 -25.27 15.57
N ILE A 759 -19.39 -24.20 15.86
CA ILE A 759 -19.80 -23.85 17.22
C ILE A 759 -20.61 -25.01 17.82
N ALA A 760 -21.58 -25.55 17.09
CA ALA A 760 -22.39 -26.67 17.55
C ALA A 760 -21.55 -27.91 17.87
N ALA A 761 -20.55 -28.25 17.03
CA ALA A 761 -19.63 -29.35 17.27
C ALA A 761 -18.78 -29.16 18.54
N ILE A 762 -18.24 -27.95 18.75
CA ILE A 762 -17.46 -27.60 19.96
C ILE A 762 -18.31 -27.75 21.23
N ARG A 763 -19.56 -27.27 21.20
CA ARG A 763 -20.48 -27.39 22.34
C ARG A 763 -20.91 -28.83 22.58
N ALA A 764 -21.21 -29.59 21.52
CA ALA A 764 -21.58 -31.00 21.62
C ALA A 764 -20.45 -31.86 22.20
N ALA A 765 -19.19 -31.49 21.95
CA ALA A 765 -18.02 -32.13 22.55
C ALA A 765 -17.79 -31.77 24.03
N GLY A 766 -18.62 -30.92 24.64
CA GLY A 766 -18.52 -30.52 26.05
C GLY A 766 -17.34 -29.60 26.37
N LEU A 767 -16.76 -28.95 25.35
CA LEU A 767 -15.60 -28.09 25.51
C LEU A 767 -16.02 -26.72 26.04
N LYS A 768 -15.29 -26.22 27.05
CA LYS A 768 -15.48 -24.89 27.64
C LYS A 768 -14.74 -23.77 26.89
N THR A 769 -14.06 -24.12 25.81
CA THR A 769 -13.30 -23.20 24.95
C THR A 769 -14.21 -22.09 24.45
N LYS A 770 -13.73 -20.85 24.54
CA LYS A 770 -14.41 -19.68 23.99
C LYS A 770 -14.25 -19.65 22.48
N VAL A 771 -15.32 -19.35 21.77
CA VAL A 771 -15.33 -19.26 20.30
C VAL A 771 -15.40 -17.79 19.90
N MET A 772 -14.35 -17.34 19.25
CA MET A 772 -14.26 -16.04 18.61
C MET A 772 -14.49 -16.21 17.11
N VAL A 773 -15.35 -15.39 16.53
CA VAL A 773 -15.67 -15.42 15.10
C VAL A 773 -15.35 -14.10 14.42
N GLY A 774 -14.95 -14.15 13.15
CA GLY A 774 -14.69 -12.97 12.33
C GLY A 774 -14.66 -13.29 10.84
N GLY A 775 -14.31 -12.29 10.03
CA GLY A 775 -14.20 -12.40 8.57
C GLY A 775 -15.08 -11.38 7.85
N ALA A 776 -14.74 -11.10 6.58
CA ALA A 776 -15.29 -9.96 5.81
C ALA A 776 -16.81 -9.97 5.64
N VAL A 777 -17.44 -11.15 5.79
CA VAL A 777 -18.88 -11.35 5.63
C VAL A 777 -19.60 -11.56 6.97
N VAL A 778 -18.87 -11.59 8.09
CA VAL A 778 -19.39 -11.84 9.43
C VAL A 778 -19.71 -10.51 10.10
N SER A 779 -20.88 -10.40 10.71
CA SER A 779 -21.30 -9.24 11.51
C SER A 779 -21.49 -9.62 12.99
N GLN A 780 -21.55 -8.61 13.88
CA GLN A 780 -21.87 -8.83 15.29
C GLN A 780 -23.21 -9.54 15.46
N ASP A 781 -24.24 -9.08 14.76
CA ASP A 781 -25.59 -9.67 14.82
C ASP A 781 -25.56 -11.17 14.45
N TYR A 782 -24.77 -11.52 13.43
CA TYR A 782 -24.62 -12.91 13.03
C TYR A 782 -23.83 -13.73 14.06
N ALA A 783 -22.73 -13.20 14.59
CA ALA A 783 -21.94 -13.87 15.63
C ALA A 783 -22.79 -14.21 16.86
N ASP A 784 -23.64 -13.28 17.30
CA ASP A 784 -24.57 -13.47 18.42
C ASP A 784 -25.61 -14.56 18.10
N GLN A 785 -26.15 -14.56 16.88
CA GLN A 785 -27.10 -15.58 16.42
C GLN A 785 -26.48 -16.98 16.34
N ALA A 786 -25.23 -17.08 15.87
CA ALA A 786 -24.50 -18.34 15.77
C ALA A 786 -24.10 -18.90 17.15
N GLY A 787 -24.20 -18.09 18.21
CA GLY A 787 -23.82 -18.47 19.57
C GLY A 787 -22.30 -18.42 19.81
N ALA A 788 -21.61 -17.57 19.05
CA ALA A 788 -20.22 -17.24 19.33
C ALA A 788 -20.11 -16.52 20.68
N ASP A 789 -18.96 -16.66 21.35
CA ASP A 789 -18.73 -15.92 22.59
C ASP A 789 -18.19 -14.50 22.34
N ILE A 790 -17.49 -14.31 21.22
CA ILE A 790 -16.79 -13.09 20.85
C ILE A 790 -16.94 -12.87 19.34
N TYR A 791 -17.27 -11.65 18.94
CA TYR A 791 -17.12 -11.18 17.58
C TYR A 791 -15.88 -10.28 17.49
N ALA A 792 -15.00 -10.57 16.53
CA ALA A 792 -13.89 -9.72 16.19
C ALA A 792 -14.09 -9.14 14.80
N LYS A 793 -14.38 -7.83 14.74
CA LYS A 793 -14.57 -7.11 13.47
C LYS A 793 -13.29 -7.02 12.62
N ASP A 794 -12.12 -7.11 13.25
CA ASP A 794 -10.81 -7.04 12.61
C ASP A 794 -9.75 -7.79 13.44
N GLY A 795 -8.53 -7.89 12.90
CA GLY A 795 -7.43 -8.61 13.55
C GLY A 795 -7.00 -8.03 14.90
N ILE A 796 -7.17 -6.72 15.12
CA ILE A 796 -6.81 -6.07 16.38
C ILE A 796 -7.88 -6.30 17.43
N ALA A 797 -9.16 -6.18 17.07
CA ALA A 797 -10.25 -6.57 17.93
C ALA A 797 -10.07 -8.02 18.41
N ALA A 798 -9.63 -8.92 17.51
CA ALA A 798 -9.32 -10.30 17.88
C ALA A 798 -8.21 -10.40 18.94
N VAL A 799 -7.11 -9.65 18.77
CA VAL A 799 -6.01 -9.60 19.76
C VAL A 799 -6.46 -9.00 21.09
N ASN A 800 -7.20 -7.89 21.07
CA ASN A 800 -7.70 -7.22 22.27
C ASN A 800 -8.65 -8.13 23.05
N HIS A 801 -9.60 -8.76 22.37
CA HIS A 801 -10.50 -9.73 22.99
C HIS A 801 -9.77 -10.95 23.54
N ALA A 802 -8.74 -11.44 22.86
CA ALA A 802 -7.90 -12.51 23.38
C ALA A 802 -7.17 -12.06 24.66
N ASN A 803 -6.56 -10.87 24.66
CA ASN A 803 -5.89 -10.30 25.83
C ASN A 803 -6.84 -10.18 27.02
N ASP A 804 -8.02 -9.57 26.83
CA ASP A 804 -9.03 -9.45 27.89
C ASP A 804 -9.46 -10.82 28.43
N PHE A 805 -9.72 -11.78 27.53
CA PHE A 805 -10.16 -13.12 27.93
C PHE A 805 -9.11 -13.85 28.76
N PHE A 806 -7.86 -13.92 28.30
CA PHE A 806 -6.80 -14.63 29.01
C PHE A 806 -6.36 -13.93 30.29
N GLU A 807 -6.57 -12.61 30.43
CA GLU A 807 -6.40 -11.91 31.70
C GLU A 807 -7.44 -12.35 32.74
N THR A 808 -8.70 -12.56 32.35
CA THR A 808 -9.75 -13.01 33.29
C THR A 808 -9.62 -14.46 33.75
N LEU A 809 -8.79 -15.27 33.07
CA LEU A 809 -8.51 -16.66 33.45
C LEU A 809 -7.44 -16.82 34.54
N LYS A 810 -6.64 -15.78 34.79
CA LYS A 810 -5.58 -15.75 35.81
C LYS A 810 -6.12 -15.24 37.15
#